data_AF-L8YA03-F1
#
_entry.id   AF-L8YA03-F1
#
_cell.length_a   1.000
_cell.length_b   1.000
_cell.length_c   1.000
_cell.angle_alpha   90.00
_cell.angle_beta   90.00
_cell.angle_gamma   90.00
#
_symmetry.space_group_name_H-M   'P 1'
#
loop_
_entity.id
_entity.type
_entity.pdbx_description
1 polymer ?
#
loop_
_entity_poly.entity_id
_entity_poly.type
_entity_poly.pdbx_seq_one_letter_code
_entity_poly.pdbx_strand_id
1 'polypeptide(L)'
;MEEDEQEQRRKKVEAGRAKTVPGLELEALRLSLSNMHTAQLELMQANLQREKETALTELREMLNGRHAQELALLQSRQQHELELLREQHTREKEEVVLRCGQEAAELKEKLQSEMEKSVQMIETLKQEWECERDLCLEDLRKELSAKYQSEMEYLQNQFQKELTEQKAELEKIFQAKNQAESTLQGLESQHQAAMEKLRADLQSEHSQYLEELESKFREKEQEKQRELENLHSSYKDLKAQSQEEIRHLWSQLDSVRTNRQELNESHIQLLPQTSHAEDLEFLKRDFEQQQLREKSKHEAELEQLRLYFEERLRVAEKTYQEDLALLQRRLQEGREDSLLESGETSSSCTFLEETPEKESKHCLDPPGLQHEQHKERQILVEDHQEEHNRNEKKIQLMKEEFIKKEAEWKVASEDLKRKAEEKLTLMLLEVREKAESEKQSIINKFKLRETEMRQLQDQQAAQILDLEQSLTEQQGRLRQLEHGLTGDEALPCSPCGQDPPTPHEEDYTLQLMLARNRLLEERKAMAEKFATDQDAFLREAQEQHAHELQLLQERHQQHLLSVTAELEARHQAELGELLASSETKWQALLGARVTELQKKHAAEVSALEARHLSSLDSLESCYLSEIQTLRAEHRAALELLQADLEEQLHRRDSSHQRTLTQEVERLKLKHDEEPRPVEDSSRVEEELAMALQEQRHLLEEREVALVKAGTEALLLECQLQVAPQELAGMHTAEMQRQPAEQAGAAQLKAHMSSLRHELEESRAALEQLHQRRGGENQEGANLLSMLRADANSSQCERKALQDALRRLLGLFGETLKATITLKSRIAERVGLYLGDVDTVDSRQAPSAALTLDETWSDMGLPDLDRTLPECAETSSVAEISSHICESFFMSPESTLECEQPIRRIYQSLGLAVDRLLEMALDSTTQDSPALCPCGELSQHTIHRSPELFGEELKRC
;
A
#
# COMPACT_ATOMS: atom_id res chain seq x y z
N MET A 1 115.71 12.17 165.22
CA MET A 1 115.02 13.42 165.64
C MET A 1 114.70 14.28 164.40
N GLU A 2 113.69 14.05 163.57
CA GLU A 2 112.64 13.01 163.55
C GLU A 2 111.49 13.13 164.56
N GLU A 3 111.21 14.33 165.10
CA GLU A 3 109.90 14.61 165.70
C GLU A 3 109.46 16.07 165.48
N ASP A 4 110.35 17.06 165.71
CA ASP A 4 110.02 18.50 165.52
C ASP A 4 109.74 18.95 164.07
N GLU A 5 110.16 18.19 163.06
CA GLU A 5 109.92 18.55 161.64
C GLU A 5 108.43 18.55 161.23
N GLN A 6 107.53 17.98 162.04
CA GLN A 6 106.09 18.04 161.77
C GLN A 6 105.41 19.30 162.34
N GLU A 7 105.86 19.87 163.47
CA GLU A 7 105.10 20.96 164.11
C GLU A 7 105.30 22.31 163.40
N GLN A 8 106.50 22.59 162.86
CA GLN A 8 106.75 23.80 162.07
C GLN A 8 106.03 23.79 160.70
N ARG A 9 105.66 22.61 160.17
CA ARG A 9 104.85 22.52 158.94
C ARG A 9 103.36 22.71 159.21
N ARG A 10 102.82 22.23 160.35
CA ARG A 10 101.41 22.43 160.72
C ARG A 10 101.07 23.91 161.01
N LYS A 11 101.95 24.64 161.70
CA LYS A 11 101.76 26.08 162.03
C LYS A 11 101.86 27.04 160.83
N LYS A 12 102.00 26.53 159.59
CA LYS A 12 101.96 27.32 158.34
C LYS A 12 100.75 27.07 157.43
N VAL A 13 99.84 26.15 157.80
CA VAL A 13 98.67 25.78 156.97
C VAL A 13 97.33 26.30 157.54
N GLU A 14 97.19 26.41 158.87
CA GLU A 14 95.90 26.68 159.53
C GLU A 14 95.67 28.12 160.02
N ALA A 15 96.31 29.12 159.38
CA ALA A 15 95.99 30.54 159.59
C ALA A 15 95.59 31.29 158.30
N GLY A 16 95.66 30.64 157.13
CA GLY A 16 95.40 31.27 155.82
C GLY A 16 93.93 31.26 155.36
N ARG A 17 92.98 30.84 156.19
CA ARG A 17 91.64 30.37 155.74
C ARG A 17 90.43 31.17 156.29
N ALA A 18 90.63 32.41 156.73
CA ALA A 18 89.60 33.14 157.52
C ALA A 18 89.32 34.60 157.13
N LYS A 19 89.89 35.17 156.06
CA LYS A 19 89.69 36.60 155.70
C LYS A 19 89.53 36.94 154.20
N THR A 20 89.38 35.95 153.31
CA THR A 20 89.38 36.17 151.84
C THR A 20 88.18 35.55 151.11
N VAL A 21 87.13 35.13 151.82
CA VAL A 21 85.94 34.50 151.24
C VAL A 21 84.95 35.53 150.63
N PRO A 22 84.52 36.60 151.32
CA PRO A 22 83.41 37.44 150.84
C PRO A 22 83.66 38.21 149.54
N GLY A 23 84.93 38.52 149.22
CA GLY A 23 85.28 39.28 148.01
C GLY A 23 85.09 38.48 146.73
N LEU A 24 85.44 37.20 146.75
CA LEU A 24 85.27 36.30 145.59
C LEU A 24 83.80 35.97 145.35
N GLU A 25 83.00 35.86 146.41
CA GLU A 25 81.55 35.66 146.32
C GLU A 25 80.86 36.87 145.68
N LEU A 26 81.22 38.10 146.07
CA LEU A 26 80.72 39.34 145.46
C LEU A 26 81.14 39.49 144.00
N GLU A 27 82.37 39.13 143.63
CA GLU A 27 82.84 39.15 142.24
C GLU A 27 82.13 38.07 141.39
N ALA A 28 81.93 36.87 141.92
CA ALA A 28 81.17 35.81 141.25
C ALA A 28 79.70 36.21 141.03
N LEU A 29 79.08 36.93 141.98
CA LEU A 29 77.73 37.50 141.84
C LEU A 29 77.70 38.66 140.83
N ARG A 30 78.74 39.51 140.79
CA ARG A 30 78.89 40.57 139.77
C ARG A 30 78.96 39.96 138.37
N LEU A 31 79.75 38.89 138.20
CA LEU A 31 79.90 38.19 136.94
C LEU A 31 78.65 37.39 136.55
N SER A 32 77.97 36.72 137.49
CA SER A 32 76.74 35.99 137.17
C SER A 32 75.58 36.94 136.80
N LEU A 33 75.47 38.10 137.47
CA LEU A 33 74.51 39.13 137.08
C LEU A 33 74.85 39.77 135.73
N SER A 34 76.13 40.05 135.47
CA SER A 34 76.59 40.54 134.16
C SER A 34 76.27 39.53 133.04
N ASN A 35 76.57 38.24 133.26
CA ASN A 35 76.31 37.18 132.30
C ASN A 35 74.82 36.90 132.14
N MET A 36 73.99 37.09 133.18
CA MET A 36 72.53 37.06 133.08
C MET A 36 72.04 38.19 132.17
N HIS A 37 72.54 39.41 132.36
CA HIS A 37 72.15 40.55 131.51
C HIS A 37 72.64 40.39 130.06
N THR A 38 73.85 39.87 129.81
CA THR A 38 74.29 39.60 128.42
C THR A 38 73.47 38.48 127.79
N ALA A 39 73.26 37.36 128.48
CA ALA A 39 72.41 36.28 127.97
C ALA A 39 70.95 36.71 127.72
N GLN A 40 70.41 37.62 128.55
CA GLN A 40 69.08 38.20 128.35
C GLN A 40 69.04 39.16 127.14
N LEU A 41 70.10 39.94 126.92
CA LEU A 41 70.23 40.80 125.74
C LEU A 41 70.48 39.99 124.45
N GLU A 42 71.29 38.94 124.50
CA GLU A 42 71.55 38.00 123.41
C GLU A 42 70.27 37.23 123.04
N LEU A 43 69.51 36.73 124.03
CA LEU A 43 68.20 36.12 123.81
C LEU A 43 67.21 37.11 123.19
N MET A 44 67.17 38.35 123.68
CA MET A 44 66.28 39.39 123.13
C MET A 44 66.69 39.82 121.72
N GLN A 45 67.99 39.90 121.42
CA GLN A 45 68.50 40.14 120.06
C GLN A 45 68.18 38.97 119.12
N ALA A 46 68.38 37.74 119.56
CA ALA A 46 68.05 36.54 118.79
C ALA A 46 66.53 36.37 118.56
N ASN A 47 65.71 36.79 119.52
CA ASN A 47 64.25 36.83 119.35
C ASN A 47 63.84 37.92 118.37
N LEU A 48 64.36 39.15 118.49
CA LEU A 48 64.11 40.24 117.53
C LEU A 48 64.63 39.91 116.12
N GLN A 49 65.73 39.16 116.00
CA GLN A 49 66.21 38.63 114.72
C GLN A 49 65.24 37.60 114.14
N ARG A 50 64.77 36.63 114.94
CA ARG A 50 63.73 35.68 114.51
C ARG A 50 62.43 36.37 114.11
N GLU A 51 61.91 37.28 114.93
CA GLU A 51 60.67 38.03 114.64
C GLU A 51 60.79 38.85 113.35
N LYS A 52 61.96 39.44 113.09
CA LYS A 52 62.27 40.11 111.83
C LYS A 52 62.34 39.11 110.66
N GLU A 53 62.96 37.95 110.85
CA GLU A 53 63.09 36.92 109.83
C GLU A 53 61.74 36.29 109.48
N THR A 54 60.89 35.97 110.46
CA THR A 54 59.53 35.46 110.24
C THR A 54 58.64 36.52 109.58
N ALA A 55 58.69 37.78 110.03
CA ALA A 55 57.96 38.86 109.36
C ALA A 55 58.44 39.07 107.91
N LEU A 56 59.72 38.85 107.61
CA LEU A 56 60.25 38.91 106.23
C LEU A 56 59.86 37.69 105.40
N THR A 57 59.75 36.47 105.96
CA THR A 57 59.22 35.31 105.23
C THR A 57 57.72 35.45 104.99
N GLU A 58 56.94 35.87 105.99
CA GLU A 58 55.51 36.15 105.86
C GLU A 58 55.23 37.22 104.79
N LEU A 59 56.00 38.32 104.78
CA LEU A 59 55.88 39.35 103.74
C LEU A 59 56.26 38.83 102.34
N ARG A 60 57.27 37.95 102.23
CA ARG A 60 57.63 37.31 100.95
C ARG A 60 56.55 36.35 100.48
N GLU A 61 55.99 35.54 101.36
CA GLU A 61 54.88 34.62 101.06
C GLU A 61 53.61 35.37 100.65
N MET A 62 53.26 36.45 101.36
CA MET A 62 52.15 37.34 101.01
C MET A 62 52.36 38.03 99.65
N LEU A 63 53.58 38.51 99.35
CA LEU A 63 53.89 39.11 98.05
C LEU A 63 53.88 38.08 96.92
N ASN A 64 54.44 36.89 97.14
CA ASN A 64 54.44 35.81 96.16
C ASN A 64 53.03 35.27 95.91
N GLY A 65 52.22 35.09 96.96
CA GLY A 65 50.81 34.69 96.86
C GLY A 65 49.97 35.73 96.13
N ARG A 66 50.17 37.02 96.42
CA ARG A 66 49.55 38.12 95.67
C ARG A 66 49.99 38.12 94.20
N HIS A 67 51.27 37.95 93.91
CA HIS A 67 51.77 37.92 92.54
C HIS A 67 51.19 36.73 91.75
N ALA A 68 51.08 35.56 92.37
CA ALA A 68 50.42 34.39 91.79
C ALA A 68 48.92 34.63 91.52
N GLN A 69 48.21 35.34 92.42
CA GLN A 69 46.82 35.76 92.20
C GLN A 69 46.69 36.76 91.04
N GLU A 70 47.56 37.77 90.98
CA GLU A 70 47.57 38.76 89.88
C GLU A 70 47.90 38.10 88.52
N LEU A 71 48.84 37.15 88.49
CA LEU A 71 49.12 36.33 87.31
C LEU A 71 47.93 35.45 86.90
N ALA A 72 47.28 34.77 87.85
CA ALA A 72 46.13 33.92 87.57
C ALA A 72 44.93 34.73 87.03
N LEU A 73 44.69 35.94 87.56
CA LEU A 73 43.67 36.86 87.05
C LEU A 73 43.98 37.36 85.63
N LEU A 74 45.25 37.67 85.33
CA LEU A 74 45.68 38.06 83.99
C LEU A 74 45.56 36.89 82.98
N GLN A 75 45.94 35.68 83.38
CA GLN A 75 45.80 34.47 82.57
C GLN A 75 44.32 34.14 82.30
N SER A 76 43.47 34.17 83.33
CA SER A 76 42.03 33.96 83.19
C SER A 76 41.38 35.02 82.28
N ARG A 77 41.78 36.30 82.41
CA ARG A 77 41.33 37.35 81.51
C ARG A 77 41.77 37.09 80.07
N GLN A 78 43.03 36.73 79.83
CA GLN A 78 43.54 36.43 78.49
C GLN A 78 42.84 35.22 77.87
N GLN A 79 42.55 34.18 78.66
CA GLN A 79 41.76 33.03 78.22
C GLN A 79 40.36 33.46 77.80
N HIS A 80 39.67 34.27 78.60
CA HIS A 80 38.32 34.76 78.29
C HIS A 80 38.29 35.69 77.06
N GLU A 81 39.30 36.55 76.87
CA GLU A 81 39.44 37.39 75.66
C GLU A 81 39.68 36.52 74.40
N LEU A 82 40.44 35.43 74.50
CA LEU A 82 40.62 34.47 73.41
C LEU A 82 39.38 33.61 73.14
N GLU A 83 38.61 33.26 74.18
CA GLU A 83 37.33 32.55 74.05
C GLU A 83 36.29 33.43 73.34
N LEU A 84 36.15 34.70 73.73
CA LEU A 84 35.25 35.65 73.08
C LEU A 84 35.58 35.83 71.58
N LEU A 85 36.86 35.94 71.23
CA LEU A 85 37.30 36.02 69.82
C LEU A 85 37.01 34.73 69.05
N ARG A 86 37.15 33.56 69.68
CA ARG A 86 36.76 32.27 69.07
C ARG A 86 35.26 32.19 68.83
N GLU A 87 34.44 32.58 69.81
CA GLU A 87 32.98 32.60 69.66
C GLU A 87 32.51 33.61 68.60
N GLN A 88 33.17 34.77 68.49
CA GLN A 88 32.87 35.74 67.43
C GLN A 88 33.17 35.14 66.05
N HIS A 89 34.35 34.54 65.88
CA HIS A 89 34.75 33.88 64.63
C HIS A 89 33.90 32.64 64.29
N THR A 90 33.36 31.89 65.27
CA THR A 90 32.37 30.83 64.97
C THR A 90 31.02 31.40 64.55
N ARG A 91 30.52 32.44 65.23
CA ARG A 91 29.28 33.14 64.84
C ARG A 91 29.38 33.74 63.44
N GLU A 92 30.49 34.40 63.11
CA GLU A 92 30.76 34.95 61.78
C GLU A 92 30.78 33.86 60.70
N LYS A 93 31.36 32.68 61.00
CA LYS A 93 31.34 31.52 60.12
C LYS A 93 29.94 30.93 59.95
N GLU A 94 29.18 30.79 61.04
CA GLU A 94 27.79 30.33 61.02
C GLU A 94 26.92 31.29 60.20
N GLU A 95 27.07 32.60 60.36
CA GLU A 95 26.40 33.61 59.54
C GLU A 95 26.78 33.53 58.05
N VAL A 96 28.06 33.32 57.71
CA VAL A 96 28.49 33.13 56.32
C VAL A 96 27.87 31.87 55.73
N VAL A 97 27.89 30.75 56.46
CA VAL A 97 27.27 29.49 56.02
C VAL A 97 25.76 29.64 55.84
N LEU A 98 25.08 30.37 56.74
CA LEU A 98 23.65 30.66 56.62
C LEU A 98 23.35 31.55 55.41
N ARG A 99 24.15 32.61 55.16
CA ARG A 99 24.00 33.48 53.96
C ARG A 99 24.21 32.69 52.67
N CYS A 100 25.29 31.93 52.55
CA CYS A 100 25.53 31.10 51.36
C CYS A 100 24.46 30.00 51.19
N GLY A 101 23.89 29.48 52.28
CA GLY A 101 22.74 28.57 52.25
C GLY A 101 21.46 29.23 51.73
N GLN A 102 21.19 30.47 52.13
CA GLN A 102 20.07 31.29 51.65
C GLN A 102 20.24 31.65 50.17
N GLU A 103 21.41 32.14 49.77
CA GLU A 103 21.74 32.44 48.36
C GLU A 103 21.60 31.20 47.48
N ALA A 104 22.06 30.03 47.93
CA ALA A 104 21.91 28.76 47.22
C ALA A 104 20.45 28.26 47.18
N ALA A 105 19.60 28.62 48.15
CA ALA A 105 18.17 28.32 48.12
C ALA A 105 17.45 29.25 47.13
N GLU A 106 17.70 30.56 47.19
CA GLU A 106 17.16 31.54 46.23
C GLU A 106 17.53 31.21 44.79
N LEU A 107 18.77 30.78 44.52
CA LEU A 107 19.20 30.39 43.18
C LEU A 107 18.50 29.11 42.68
N LYS A 108 18.20 28.16 43.58
CA LYS A 108 17.40 26.98 43.25
C LYS A 108 15.95 27.33 42.96
N GLU A 109 15.33 28.18 43.78
CA GLU A 109 13.95 28.67 43.57
C GLU A 109 13.83 29.45 42.25
N LYS A 110 14.78 30.34 41.96
CA LYS A 110 14.84 31.07 40.68
C LYS A 110 14.96 30.10 39.51
N LEU A 111 15.88 29.13 39.56
CA LEU A 111 16.06 28.10 38.53
C LEU A 111 14.80 27.23 38.35
N GLN A 112 14.13 26.84 39.43
CA GLN A 112 12.85 26.12 39.39
C GLN A 112 11.77 26.95 38.71
N SER A 113 11.63 28.24 39.07
CA SER A 113 10.64 29.12 38.45
C SER A 113 10.90 29.40 36.96
N GLU A 114 12.16 29.47 36.52
CA GLU A 114 12.50 29.57 35.09
C GLU A 114 12.26 28.25 34.34
N MET A 115 12.50 27.11 34.98
CA MET A 115 12.17 25.79 34.43
C MET A 115 10.65 25.63 34.30
N GLU A 116 9.85 26.06 35.29
CA GLU A 116 8.39 26.05 35.24
C GLU A 116 7.85 26.95 34.11
N LYS A 117 8.37 28.17 33.96
CA LYS A 117 8.04 29.05 32.81
C LYS A 117 8.40 28.40 31.47
N SER A 118 9.56 27.73 31.40
CA SER A 118 10.01 27.04 30.19
C SER A 118 9.10 25.85 29.84
N VAL A 119 8.66 25.08 30.83
CA VAL A 119 7.67 24.00 30.66
C VAL A 119 6.33 24.55 30.20
N GLN A 120 5.84 25.63 30.84
CA GLN A 120 4.59 26.30 30.44
C GLN A 120 4.65 26.82 29.01
N MET A 121 5.75 27.46 28.59
CA MET A 121 5.94 27.93 27.22
C MET A 121 6.00 26.79 26.19
N ILE A 122 6.64 25.66 26.54
CA ILE A 122 6.63 24.45 25.71
C ILE A 122 5.22 23.85 25.63
N GLU A 123 4.42 23.96 26.69
CA GLU A 123 3.05 23.45 26.73
C GLU A 123 2.06 24.33 25.97
N THR A 124 2.19 25.66 26.01
CA THR A 124 1.40 26.56 25.14
C THR A 124 1.77 26.38 23.68
N LEU A 125 3.07 26.28 23.34
CA LEU A 125 3.51 25.99 21.98
C LEU A 125 2.98 24.63 21.47
N LYS A 126 2.95 23.59 22.31
CA LYS A 126 2.29 22.33 21.94
C LYS A 126 0.81 22.56 21.62
N GLN A 127 0.06 23.21 22.51
CA GLN A 127 -1.37 23.47 22.29
C GLN A 127 -1.63 24.27 21.01
N GLU A 128 -0.80 25.28 20.70
CA GLU A 128 -0.86 26.04 19.45
C GLU A 128 -0.63 25.14 18.22
N TRP A 129 0.43 24.33 18.21
CA TRP A 129 0.73 23.39 17.12
C TRP A 129 -0.34 22.29 16.97
N GLU A 130 -0.95 21.85 18.07
CA GLU A 130 -2.07 20.90 18.03
C GLU A 130 -3.34 21.54 17.46
N CYS A 131 -3.64 22.79 17.82
CA CYS A 131 -4.74 23.55 17.22
C CYS A 131 -4.51 23.81 15.72
N GLU A 132 -3.30 24.18 15.29
CA GLU A 132 -2.96 24.35 13.87
C GLU A 132 -3.10 23.04 13.08
N ARG A 133 -2.57 21.93 13.61
CA ARG A 133 -2.73 20.58 13.04
C ARG A 133 -4.20 20.23 12.87
N ASP A 134 -5.01 20.44 13.90
CA ASP A 134 -6.41 20.03 13.92
C ASP A 134 -7.27 20.94 13.01
N LEU A 135 -6.93 22.23 12.88
CA LEU A 135 -7.49 23.13 11.86
C LEU A 135 -7.16 22.66 10.45
N CYS A 136 -5.89 22.35 10.14
CA CYS A 136 -5.49 21.85 8.81
C CYS A 136 -6.17 20.52 8.44
N LEU A 137 -6.34 19.61 9.42
CA LEU A 137 -7.09 18.36 9.21
C LEU A 137 -8.59 18.62 8.95
N GLU A 138 -9.17 19.60 9.64
CA GLU A 138 -10.59 19.95 9.49
C GLU A 138 -10.87 20.71 8.19
N ASP A 139 -9.95 21.54 7.70
CA ASP A 139 -10.05 22.16 6.38
C ASP A 139 -9.82 21.14 5.25
N LEU A 140 -8.90 20.19 5.40
CA LEU A 140 -8.74 19.07 4.46
C LEU A 140 -10.01 18.20 4.37
N ARG A 141 -10.71 17.95 5.49
CA ARG A 141 -12.02 17.26 5.50
C ARG A 141 -13.09 18.05 4.76
N LYS A 142 -13.14 19.38 4.90
CA LYS A 142 -14.06 20.25 4.15
C LYS A 142 -13.76 20.20 2.65
N GLU A 143 -12.49 20.33 2.26
CA GLU A 143 -12.08 20.22 0.87
C GLU A 143 -12.46 18.87 0.24
N LEU A 144 -12.19 17.76 0.94
CA LEU A 144 -12.53 16.43 0.44
C LEU A 144 -14.05 16.25 0.35
N SER A 145 -14.82 16.66 1.36
CA SER A 145 -16.29 16.54 1.31
C SER A 145 -16.92 17.44 0.23
N ALA A 146 -16.37 18.63 -0.02
CA ALA A 146 -16.79 19.49 -1.14
C ALA A 146 -16.45 18.89 -2.51
N LYS A 147 -15.27 18.27 -2.66
CA LYS A 147 -14.89 17.53 -3.88
C LYS A 147 -15.86 16.37 -4.13
N TYR A 148 -16.08 15.49 -3.15
CA TYR A 148 -17.04 14.38 -3.24
C TYR A 148 -18.47 14.86 -3.56
N GLN A 149 -18.93 15.97 -2.98
CA GLN A 149 -20.24 16.56 -3.32
C GLN A 149 -20.27 16.99 -4.79
N SER A 150 -19.26 17.73 -5.27
CA SER A 150 -19.19 18.19 -6.66
C SER A 150 -19.05 17.05 -7.68
N GLU A 151 -18.34 15.97 -7.33
CA GLU A 151 -18.19 14.77 -8.17
C GLU A 151 -19.51 13.99 -8.26
N MET A 152 -20.23 13.85 -7.14
CA MET A 152 -21.56 13.21 -7.12
C MET A 152 -22.60 14.05 -7.88
N GLU A 153 -22.60 15.37 -7.73
CA GLU A 153 -23.44 16.27 -8.54
C GLU A 153 -23.08 16.18 -10.03
N TYR A 154 -21.80 16.15 -10.38
CA TYR A 154 -21.34 15.99 -11.76
C TYR A 154 -21.82 14.67 -12.38
N LEU A 155 -21.61 13.54 -11.70
CA LEU A 155 -22.07 12.23 -12.16
C LEU A 155 -23.60 12.15 -12.25
N GLN A 156 -24.32 12.71 -11.27
CA GLN A 156 -25.79 12.77 -11.30
C GLN A 156 -26.29 13.60 -12.50
N ASN A 157 -25.62 14.71 -12.84
CA ASN A 157 -25.92 15.51 -14.02
C ASN A 157 -25.56 14.78 -15.33
N GLN A 158 -24.45 14.01 -15.37
CA GLN A 158 -24.12 13.17 -16.54
C GLN A 158 -25.19 12.10 -16.77
N PHE A 159 -25.56 11.31 -15.76
CA PHE A 159 -26.61 10.29 -15.90
C PHE A 159 -27.96 10.89 -16.29
N GLN A 160 -28.32 12.08 -15.80
CA GLN A 160 -29.53 12.79 -16.24
C GLN A 160 -29.44 13.19 -17.72
N LYS A 161 -28.29 13.73 -18.16
CA LYS A 161 -28.05 14.11 -19.56
C LYS A 161 -28.15 12.89 -20.48
N GLU A 162 -27.41 11.82 -20.21
CA GLU A 162 -27.45 10.55 -20.96
C GLU A 162 -28.88 9.99 -21.04
N LEU A 163 -29.62 10.01 -19.93
CA LEU A 163 -31.00 9.52 -19.88
C LEU A 163 -31.98 10.41 -20.67
N THR A 164 -31.71 11.71 -20.82
CA THR A 164 -32.45 12.58 -21.76
C THR A 164 -32.05 12.36 -23.22
N GLU A 165 -30.78 12.08 -23.50
CA GLU A 165 -30.27 11.81 -24.85
C GLU A 165 -30.81 10.47 -25.37
N GLN A 166 -30.76 9.41 -24.56
CA GLN A 166 -31.37 8.11 -24.87
C GLN A 166 -32.89 8.21 -25.10
N LYS A 167 -33.61 9.02 -24.32
CA LYS A 167 -35.03 9.30 -24.56
C LYS A 167 -35.26 10.02 -25.90
N ALA A 168 -34.41 10.98 -26.26
CA ALA A 168 -34.50 11.68 -27.53
C ALA A 168 -34.14 10.77 -28.73
N GLU A 169 -33.26 9.78 -28.55
CA GLU A 169 -32.97 8.76 -29.57
C GLU A 169 -34.11 7.77 -29.75
N LEU A 170 -34.70 7.26 -28.67
CA LEU A 170 -35.90 6.43 -28.73
C LEU A 170 -37.08 7.14 -29.40
N GLU A 171 -37.27 8.44 -29.11
CA GLU A 171 -38.29 9.26 -29.77
C GLU A 171 -38.01 9.43 -31.27
N LYS A 172 -36.76 9.69 -31.70
CA LYS A 172 -36.39 9.71 -33.13
C LYS A 172 -36.67 8.36 -33.81
N ILE A 173 -36.34 7.25 -33.16
CA ILE A 173 -36.59 5.89 -33.68
C ILE A 173 -38.10 5.64 -33.80
N PHE A 174 -38.90 6.07 -32.82
CA PHE A 174 -40.36 5.96 -32.89
C PHE A 174 -40.96 6.82 -34.01
N GLN A 175 -40.47 8.05 -34.21
CA GLN A 175 -40.87 8.90 -35.33
C GLN A 175 -40.50 8.29 -36.69
N ALA A 176 -39.29 7.74 -36.82
CA ALA A 176 -38.86 7.04 -38.04
C ALA A 176 -39.69 5.77 -38.30
N LYS A 177 -40.03 5.00 -37.26
CA LYS A 177 -40.95 3.85 -37.34
C LYS A 177 -42.32 4.28 -37.86
N ASN A 178 -42.92 5.32 -37.28
CA ASN A 178 -44.25 5.79 -37.66
C ASN A 178 -44.28 6.34 -39.10
N GLN A 179 -43.18 6.94 -39.56
CA GLN A 179 -42.99 7.33 -40.96
C GLN A 179 -42.89 6.10 -41.88
N ALA A 180 -42.12 5.08 -41.51
CA ALA A 180 -42.03 3.83 -42.27
C ALA A 180 -43.40 3.13 -42.35
N GLU A 181 -44.12 2.99 -41.23
CA GLU A 181 -45.47 2.41 -41.20
C GLU A 181 -46.46 3.18 -42.09
N SER A 182 -46.42 4.52 -42.11
CA SER A 182 -47.30 5.30 -43.01
C SER A 182 -46.93 5.14 -44.49
N THR A 183 -45.65 4.97 -44.83
CA THR A 183 -45.23 4.66 -46.21
C THR A 183 -45.62 3.23 -46.62
N LEU A 184 -45.51 2.25 -45.73
CA LEU A 184 -45.94 0.87 -45.97
C LEU A 184 -47.46 0.81 -46.18
N GLN A 185 -48.26 1.41 -45.30
CA GLN A 185 -49.71 1.49 -45.46
C GLN A 185 -50.11 2.21 -46.76
N GLY A 186 -49.34 3.22 -47.16
CA GLY A 186 -49.47 3.86 -48.47
C GLY A 186 -49.26 2.89 -49.64
N LEU A 187 -48.17 2.12 -49.62
CA LEU A 187 -47.86 1.12 -50.65
C LEU A 187 -48.84 -0.06 -50.65
N GLU A 188 -49.30 -0.52 -49.49
CA GLU A 188 -50.35 -1.54 -49.35
C GLU A 188 -51.66 -1.07 -49.99
N SER A 189 -52.08 0.18 -49.74
CA SER A 189 -53.29 0.74 -50.36
C SER A 189 -53.17 0.85 -51.89
N GLN A 190 -51.98 1.17 -52.41
CA GLN A 190 -51.70 1.19 -53.84
C GLN A 190 -51.71 -0.22 -54.46
N HIS A 191 -51.11 -1.20 -53.77
CA HIS A 191 -51.13 -2.60 -54.19
C HIS A 191 -52.55 -3.15 -54.21
N GLN A 192 -53.35 -2.89 -53.17
CA GLN A 192 -54.75 -3.33 -53.13
C GLN A 192 -55.59 -2.67 -54.22
N ALA A 193 -55.45 -1.36 -54.46
CA ALA A 193 -56.12 -0.68 -55.56
C ALA A 193 -55.70 -1.24 -56.94
N ALA A 194 -54.43 -1.59 -57.13
CA ALA A 194 -53.94 -2.23 -58.35
C ALA A 194 -54.52 -3.65 -58.52
N MET A 195 -54.63 -4.43 -57.44
CA MET A 195 -55.24 -5.76 -57.44
C MET A 195 -56.75 -5.71 -57.69
N GLU A 196 -57.45 -4.72 -57.13
CA GLU A 196 -58.88 -4.48 -57.39
C GLU A 196 -59.11 -4.05 -58.84
N LYS A 197 -58.25 -3.17 -59.39
CA LYS A 197 -58.29 -2.83 -60.83
C LYS A 197 -58.03 -4.06 -61.69
N LEU A 198 -57.01 -4.85 -61.42
CA LEU A 198 -56.65 -6.03 -62.23
C LEU A 198 -57.75 -7.11 -62.16
N ARG A 199 -58.46 -7.24 -61.03
CA ARG A 199 -59.69 -8.05 -60.92
C ARG A 199 -60.82 -7.50 -61.79
N ALA A 200 -61.04 -6.19 -61.80
CA ALA A 200 -62.09 -5.55 -62.61
C ALA A 200 -61.79 -5.64 -64.13
N ASP A 201 -60.53 -5.41 -64.51
CA ASP A 201 -60.02 -5.58 -65.88
C ASP A 201 -60.27 -7.04 -66.34
N LEU A 202 -59.82 -8.04 -65.57
CA LEU A 202 -60.08 -9.47 -65.83
C LEU A 202 -61.58 -9.80 -65.91
N GLN A 203 -62.41 -9.26 -65.02
CA GLN A 203 -63.86 -9.47 -65.05
C GLN A 203 -64.47 -8.89 -66.34
N SER A 204 -63.98 -7.75 -66.81
CA SER A 204 -64.43 -7.13 -68.06
C SER A 204 -64.02 -7.94 -69.29
N GLU A 205 -62.81 -8.53 -69.31
CA GLU A 205 -62.38 -9.45 -70.36
C GLU A 205 -63.24 -10.73 -70.37
N HIS A 206 -63.56 -11.28 -69.19
CA HIS A 206 -64.43 -12.46 -69.07
C HIS A 206 -65.86 -12.16 -69.56
N SER A 207 -66.43 -10.99 -69.25
CA SER A 207 -67.76 -10.62 -69.76
C SER A 207 -67.74 -10.39 -71.28
N GLN A 208 -66.72 -9.72 -71.81
CA GLN A 208 -66.56 -9.52 -73.27
C GLN A 208 -66.41 -10.86 -74.01
N TYR A 209 -65.60 -11.78 -73.47
CA TYR A 209 -65.45 -13.13 -74.04
C TYR A 209 -66.77 -13.92 -74.03
N LEU A 210 -67.58 -13.80 -72.96
CA LEU A 210 -68.89 -14.44 -72.88
C LEU A 210 -69.90 -13.81 -73.87
N GLU A 211 -69.95 -12.48 -74.00
CA GLU A 211 -70.78 -11.79 -74.99
C GLU A 211 -70.38 -12.14 -76.44
N GLU A 212 -69.08 -12.26 -76.71
CA GLU A 212 -68.55 -12.79 -77.97
C GLU A 212 -68.94 -14.25 -78.21
N LEU A 213 -69.00 -15.08 -77.17
CA LEU A 213 -69.40 -16.47 -77.31
C LEU A 213 -70.91 -16.59 -77.57
N GLU A 214 -71.73 -15.81 -76.84
CA GLU A 214 -73.18 -15.72 -77.06
C GLU A 214 -73.53 -15.18 -78.45
N SER A 215 -72.82 -14.17 -78.96
CA SER A 215 -73.07 -13.64 -80.31
C SER A 215 -72.75 -14.70 -81.36
N LYS A 216 -71.61 -15.39 -81.26
CA LYS A 216 -71.25 -16.53 -82.13
C LYS A 216 -72.23 -17.70 -82.04
N PHE A 217 -72.85 -17.93 -80.88
CA PHE A 217 -73.95 -18.89 -80.75
C PHE A 217 -75.23 -18.41 -81.43
N ARG A 218 -75.66 -17.15 -81.21
CA ARG A 218 -76.85 -16.56 -81.85
C ARG A 218 -76.71 -16.46 -83.37
N GLU A 219 -75.51 -16.18 -83.89
CA GLU A 219 -75.23 -16.19 -85.34
C GLU A 219 -75.40 -17.59 -85.95
N LYS A 220 -74.84 -18.62 -85.30
CA LYS A 220 -75.00 -20.02 -85.71
C LYS A 220 -76.44 -20.50 -85.59
N GLU A 221 -77.17 -20.10 -84.55
CA GLU A 221 -78.59 -20.40 -84.39
C GLU A 221 -79.39 -19.79 -85.56
N GLN A 222 -79.16 -18.52 -85.89
CA GLN A 222 -79.77 -17.89 -87.07
C GLN A 222 -79.36 -18.54 -88.39
N GLU A 223 -78.11 -18.99 -88.54
CA GLU A 223 -77.65 -19.75 -89.70
C GLU A 223 -78.42 -21.07 -89.84
N LYS A 224 -78.61 -21.82 -88.73
CA LYS A 224 -79.44 -23.03 -88.73
C LYS A 224 -80.93 -22.73 -88.94
N GLN A 225 -81.44 -21.59 -88.49
CA GLN A 225 -82.77 -21.10 -88.85
C GLN A 225 -82.90 -20.96 -90.38
N ARG A 226 -81.94 -20.29 -91.04
CA ARG A 226 -81.91 -20.08 -92.50
C ARG A 226 -81.73 -21.39 -93.27
N GLU A 227 -80.90 -22.31 -92.77
CA GLU A 227 -80.77 -23.67 -93.34
C GLU A 227 -82.10 -24.42 -93.28
N LEU A 228 -82.81 -24.37 -92.15
CA LEU A 228 -84.13 -24.99 -91.99
C LEU A 228 -85.19 -24.33 -92.89
N GLU A 229 -85.16 -23.01 -93.05
CA GLU A 229 -86.05 -22.27 -93.96
C GLU A 229 -85.80 -22.66 -95.43
N ASN A 230 -84.53 -22.75 -95.85
CA ASN A 230 -84.13 -23.22 -97.18
C ASN A 230 -84.46 -24.70 -97.42
N LEU A 231 -84.29 -25.56 -96.41
CA LEU A 231 -84.69 -26.96 -96.49
C LEU A 231 -86.23 -27.10 -96.54
N HIS A 232 -86.96 -26.22 -95.87
CA HIS A 232 -88.41 -26.19 -95.87
C HIS A 232 -89.01 -25.61 -97.16
N SER A 233 -88.37 -24.64 -97.82
CA SER A 233 -88.75 -24.17 -99.15
C SER A 233 -88.46 -25.23 -100.21
N SER A 234 -87.26 -25.80 -100.24
CA SER A 234 -86.95 -26.92 -101.14
C SER A 234 -87.86 -28.14 -100.93
N TYR A 235 -88.23 -28.46 -99.69
CA TYR A 235 -89.24 -29.50 -99.41
C TYR A 235 -90.64 -29.12 -99.92
N LYS A 236 -91.06 -27.85 -99.81
CA LYS A 236 -92.31 -27.36 -100.42
C LYS A 236 -92.28 -27.50 -101.93
N ASP A 237 -91.16 -27.18 -102.58
CA ASP A 237 -91.01 -27.27 -104.03
C ASP A 237 -90.98 -28.75 -104.49
N LEU A 238 -90.26 -29.63 -103.79
CA LEU A 238 -90.25 -31.08 -104.06
C LEU A 238 -91.65 -31.71 -103.82
N LYS A 239 -92.40 -31.19 -102.83
CA LYS A 239 -93.79 -31.59 -102.58
C LYS A 239 -94.74 -31.07 -103.66
N ALA A 240 -94.51 -29.87 -104.21
CA ALA A 240 -95.26 -29.36 -105.33
C ALA A 240 -94.98 -30.17 -106.61
N GLN A 241 -93.71 -30.49 -106.88
CA GLN A 241 -93.27 -31.34 -107.99
C GLN A 241 -93.90 -32.73 -107.89
N SER A 242 -93.77 -33.43 -106.76
CA SER A 242 -94.41 -34.73 -106.57
C SER A 242 -95.95 -34.66 -106.59
N GLN A 243 -96.58 -33.55 -106.19
CA GLN A 243 -98.03 -33.34 -106.39
C GLN A 243 -98.41 -33.07 -107.86
N GLU A 244 -97.50 -32.53 -108.68
CA GLU A 244 -97.67 -32.36 -110.13
C GLU A 244 -97.47 -33.71 -110.85
N GLU A 245 -96.45 -34.49 -110.47
CA GLU A 245 -96.23 -35.87 -110.92
C GLU A 245 -97.40 -36.77 -110.55
N ILE A 246 -97.93 -36.68 -109.31
CA ILE A 246 -99.12 -37.40 -108.88
C ILE A 246 -100.33 -36.98 -109.74
N ARG A 247 -100.54 -35.69 -110.02
CA ARG A 247 -101.61 -35.24 -110.94
C ARG A 247 -101.42 -35.75 -112.36
N HIS A 248 -100.19 -35.81 -112.86
CA HIS A 248 -99.86 -36.38 -114.17
C HIS A 248 -100.13 -37.91 -114.20
N LEU A 249 -99.72 -38.66 -113.17
CA LEU A 249 -99.98 -40.09 -113.03
C LEU A 249 -101.47 -40.40 -112.86
N TRP A 250 -102.23 -39.63 -112.10
CA TRP A 250 -103.70 -39.75 -112.05
C TRP A 250 -104.34 -39.42 -113.40
N SER A 251 -103.87 -38.41 -114.11
CA SER A 251 -104.36 -38.09 -115.46
C SER A 251 -104.09 -39.22 -116.46
N GLN A 252 -102.94 -39.90 -116.36
CA GLN A 252 -102.67 -41.13 -117.10
C GLN A 252 -103.63 -42.26 -116.68
N LEU A 253 -103.84 -42.47 -115.38
CA LEU A 253 -104.72 -43.51 -114.84
C LEU A 253 -106.19 -43.34 -115.28
N ASP A 254 -106.71 -42.12 -115.22
CA ASP A 254 -108.08 -41.79 -115.62
C ASP A 254 -108.28 -41.83 -117.14
N SER A 255 -107.23 -41.61 -117.94
CA SER A 255 -107.28 -41.82 -119.40
C SER A 255 -107.45 -43.28 -119.83
N VAL A 256 -107.16 -44.24 -118.94
CA VAL A 256 -107.24 -45.70 -119.19
C VAL A 256 -108.51 -46.31 -118.57
N ARG A 257 -109.16 -45.63 -117.62
CA ARG A 257 -110.29 -46.16 -116.82
C ARG A 257 -111.61 -46.40 -117.58
N THR A 258 -111.69 -46.06 -118.87
CA THR A 258 -112.85 -46.37 -119.72
C THR A 258 -112.89 -47.82 -120.22
N ASN A 259 -112.02 -48.73 -119.74
CA ASN A 259 -112.10 -50.17 -119.98
C ASN A 259 -111.97 -51.05 -118.71
N ARG A 260 -113.13 -51.44 -118.16
CA ARG A 260 -113.48 -52.79 -117.66
C ARG A 260 -112.60 -53.50 -116.57
N GLN A 261 -113.11 -53.46 -115.32
CA GLN A 261 -113.39 -54.62 -114.44
C GLN A 261 -112.30 -55.26 -113.52
N GLU A 262 -112.52 -55.13 -112.18
CA GLU A 262 -112.20 -56.06 -111.04
C GLU A 262 -110.77 -56.24 -110.43
N LEU A 263 -110.77 -56.74 -109.17
CA LEU A 263 -109.72 -57.42 -108.33
C LEU A 263 -108.81 -56.69 -107.29
N ASN A 264 -109.21 -56.79 -106.01
CA ASN A 264 -108.57 -57.49 -104.86
C ASN A 264 -107.40 -56.94 -103.95
N GLU A 265 -107.17 -57.69 -102.83
CA GLU A 265 -106.61 -57.33 -101.50
C GLU A 265 -105.22 -57.98 -101.13
N SER A 266 -104.58 -57.59 -100.00
CA SER A 266 -103.42 -58.23 -99.29
C SER A 266 -103.13 -57.52 -97.92
N HIS A 267 -102.24 -57.82 -96.94
CA HIS A 267 -101.43 -58.97 -96.36
C HIS A 267 -100.62 -58.43 -95.11
N ILE A 268 -99.96 -59.16 -94.17
CA ILE A 268 -100.17 -60.45 -93.45
C ILE A 268 -99.20 -60.58 -92.21
N GLN A 269 -99.62 -61.20 -91.08
CA GLN A 269 -98.83 -61.71 -89.88
C GLN A 269 -97.92 -60.74 -89.05
N LEU A 270 -97.51 -60.90 -87.76
CA LEU A 270 -97.62 -61.87 -86.61
C LEU A 270 -96.43 -62.87 -86.36
N LEU A 271 -95.91 -63.17 -85.14
CA LEU A 271 -95.99 -62.52 -83.79
C LEU A 271 -94.75 -62.71 -82.81
N PRO A 272 -94.60 -63.64 -81.79
CA PRO A 272 -93.73 -63.39 -80.57
C PRO A 272 -92.73 -64.50 -80.08
N GLN A 273 -91.88 -64.20 -79.06
CA GLN A 273 -91.13 -65.20 -78.22
C GLN A 273 -90.64 -64.66 -76.84
N THR A 274 -90.35 -65.53 -75.84
CA THR A 274 -89.94 -65.15 -74.46
C THR A 274 -89.01 -66.18 -73.78
N SER A 275 -87.74 -65.84 -73.48
CA SER A 275 -86.83 -66.73 -72.72
C SER A 275 -85.60 -66.08 -72.03
N HIS A 276 -85.50 -64.74 -71.93
CA HIS A 276 -84.26 -64.04 -71.53
C HIS A 276 -84.22 -63.50 -70.08
N ALA A 277 -85.23 -63.80 -69.24
CA ALA A 277 -85.37 -63.15 -67.93
C ALA A 277 -84.48 -63.76 -66.82
N GLU A 278 -84.29 -65.08 -66.82
CA GLU A 278 -83.72 -65.81 -65.67
C GLU A 278 -82.19 -65.66 -65.58
N ASP A 279 -81.48 -65.64 -66.72
CA ASP A 279 -80.02 -65.43 -66.78
C ASP A 279 -79.59 -64.08 -66.17
N LEU A 280 -80.40 -63.03 -66.38
CA LEU A 280 -80.16 -61.68 -65.87
C LEU A 280 -80.25 -61.63 -64.34
N GLU A 281 -81.08 -62.46 -63.70
CA GLU A 281 -81.17 -62.47 -62.24
C GLU A 281 -79.98 -63.18 -61.58
N PHE A 282 -79.39 -64.18 -62.22
CA PHE A 282 -78.17 -64.83 -61.69
C PHE A 282 -76.98 -63.87 -61.75
N LEU A 283 -76.73 -63.27 -62.92
CA LEU A 283 -75.61 -62.34 -63.11
C LEU A 283 -75.67 -61.14 -62.16
N LYS A 284 -76.88 -60.67 -61.83
CA LYS A 284 -77.10 -59.58 -60.87
C LYS A 284 -76.69 -59.96 -59.44
N ARG A 285 -77.03 -61.17 -58.97
CA ARG A 285 -76.67 -61.64 -57.62
C ARG A 285 -75.15 -61.81 -57.45
N ASP A 286 -74.46 -62.28 -58.49
CA ASP A 286 -72.99 -62.40 -58.47
C ASP A 286 -72.31 -61.02 -58.44
N PHE A 287 -72.81 -60.05 -59.22
CA PHE A 287 -72.28 -58.67 -59.20
C PHE A 287 -72.47 -57.99 -57.84
N GLU A 288 -73.66 -58.14 -57.22
CA GLU A 288 -73.94 -57.64 -55.87
C GLU A 288 -73.00 -58.29 -54.82
N GLN A 289 -72.77 -59.61 -54.93
CA GLN A 289 -71.85 -60.34 -54.04
C GLN A 289 -70.39 -59.94 -54.24
N GLN A 290 -69.93 -59.66 -55.47
CA GLN A 290 -68.58 -59.18 -55.72
C GLN A 290 -68.37 -57.75 -55.19
N GLN A 291 -69.31 -56.84 -55.43
CA GLN A 291 -69.21 -55.46 -54.91
C GLN A 291 -69.12 -55.44 -53.36
N LEU A 292 -69.80 -56.37 -52.67
CA LEU A 292 -69.71 -56.48 -51.21
C LEU A 292 -68.33 -56.98 -50.75
N ARG A 293 -67.73 -57.95 -51.45
CA ARG A 293 -66.35 -58.44 -51.18
C ARG A 293 -65.28 -57.39 -51.45
N GLU A 294 -65.50 -56.52 -52.42
CA GLU A 294 -64.56 -55.43 -52.72
C GLU A 294 -64.66 -54.34 -51.65
N LYS A 295 -65.87 -53.96 -51.22
CA LYS A 295 -66.08 -53.02 -50.11
C LYS A 295 -65.38 -53.46 -48.82
N SER A 296 -65.55 -54.71 -48.38
CA SER A 296 -64.93 -55.18 -47.13
C SER A 296 -63.40 -55.28 -47.18
N LYS A 297 -62.78 -55.35 -48.37
CA LYS A 297 -61.32 -55.24 -48.54
C LYS A 297 -60.85 -53.80 -48.34
N HIS A 298 -61.46 -52.85 -49.03
CA HIS A 298 -61.12 -51.43 -48.89
C HIS A 298 -61.34 -50.94 -47.46
N GLU A 299 -62.39 -51.42 -46.78
CA GLU A 299 -62.66 -51.15 -45.37
C GLU A 299 -61.52 -51.66 -44.47
N ALA A 300 -61.08 -52.91 -44.64
CA ALA A 300 -59.95 -53.48 -43.89
C ALA A 300 -58.60 -52.80 -44.22
N GLU A 301 -58.39 -52.36 -45.46
CA GLU A 301 -57.20 -51.60 -45.88
C GLU A 301 -57.17 -50.20 -45.24
N LEU A 302 -58.33 -49.54 -45.14
CA LEU A 302 -58.47 -48.26 -44.43
C LEU A 302 -58.27 -48.41 -42.91
N GLU A 303 -58.74 -49.49 -42.30
CA GLU A 303 -58.46 -49.78 -40.88
C GLU A 303 -56.96 -50.07 -40.64
N GLN A 304 -56.29 -50.80 -41.53
CA GLN A 304 -54.84 -51.02 -41.45
C GLN A 304 -54.04 -49.71 -41.59
N LEU A 305 -54.41 -48.85 -42.54
CA LEU A 305 -53.81 -47.52 -42.69
C LEU A 305 -54.05 -46.64 -41.46
N ARG A 306 -55.27 -46.65 -40.89
CA ARG A 306 -55.57 -45.94 -39.65
C ARG A 306 -54.67 -46.40 -38.51
N LEU A 307 -54.58 -47.71 -38.26
CA LEU A 307 -53.75 -48.27 -37.19
C LEU A 307 -52.25 -47.95 -37.39
N TYR A 308 -51.77 -47.95 -38.63
CA TYR A 308 -50.39 -47.55 -38.96
C TYR A 308 -50.11 -46.07 -38.62
N PHE A 309 -51.03 -45.15 -38.94
CA PHE A 309 -50.88 -43.74 -38.56
C PHE A 309 -51.05 -43.51 -37.05
N GLU A 310 -51.98 -44.23 -36.40
CA GLU A 310 -52.21 -44.14 -34.95
C GLU A 310 -50.98 -44.61 -34.15
N GLU A 311 -50.31 -45.69 -34.58
CA GLU A 311 -49.05 -46.15 -33.98
C GLU A 311 -47.88 -45.20 -34.28
N ARG A 312 -47.80 -44.63 -35.49
CA ARG A 312 -46.77 -43.61 -35.81
C ARG A 312 -46.92 -42.34 -34.97
N LEU A 313 -48.15 -41.91 -34.71
CA LEU A 313 -48.43 -40.78 -33.82
C LEU A 313 -48.05 -41.12 -32.38
N ARG A 314 -48.44 -42.30 -31.88
CA ARG A 314 -48.06 -42.79 -30.54
C ARG A 314 -46.54 -42.85 -30.32
N VAL A 315 -45.77 -43.27 -31.34
CA VAL A 315 -44.30 -43.25 -31.30
C VAL A 315 -43.76 -41.82 -31.28
N ALA A 316 -44.30 -40.92 -32.11
CA ALA A 316 -43.86 -39.51 -32.16
C ALA A 316 -44.18 -38.75 -30.85
N GLU A 317 -45.38 -38.94 -30.29
CA GLU A 317 -45.78 -38.41 -28.98
C GLU A 317 -44.83 -38.90 -27.88
N LYS A 318 -44.46 -40.18 -27.90
CA LYS A 318 -43.51 -40.76 -26.94
C LYS A 318 -42.12 -40.15 -27.06
N THR A 319 -41.61 -39.91 -28.28
CA THR A 319 -40.34 -39.19 -28.46
C THR A 319 -40.41 -37.75 -27.97
N TYR A 320 -41.49 -37.01 -28.25
CA TYR A 320 -41.63 -35.64 -27.72
C TYR A 320 -41.76 -35.59 -26.19
N GLN A 321 -42.38 -36.60 -25.56
CA GLN A 321 -42.41 -36.74 -24.10
C GLN A 321 -41.00 -37.04 -23.53
N GLU A 322 -40.21 -37.87 -24.20
CA GLU A 322 -38.83 -38.17 -23.82
C GLU A 322 -37.91 -36.94 -23.99
N ASP A 323 -38.05 -36.18 -25.07
CA ASP A 323 -37.34 -34.92 -25.30
C ASP A 323 -37.73 -33.85 -24.27
N LEU A 324 -39.01 -33.71 -23.94
CA LEU A 324 -39.48 -32.81 -22.87
C LEU A 324 -38.91 -33.21 -21.50
N ALA A 325 -38.83 -34.51 -21.19
CA ALA A 325 -38.22 -35.00 -19.96
C ALA A 325 -36.69 -34.75 -19.92
N LEU A 326 -36.00 -34.82 -21.06
CA LEU A 326 -34.57 -34.48 -21.18
C LEU A 326 -34.33 -32.97 -21.04
N LEU A 327 -35.18 -32.12 -21.63
CA LEU A 327 -35.13 -30.67 -21.47
C LEU A 327 -35.41 -30.26 -20.02
N GLN A 328 -36.42 -30.85 -19.38
CA GLN A 328 -36.70 -30.66 -17.96
C GLN A 328 -35.52 -31.09 -17.08
N ARG A 329 -34.86 -32.22 -17.40
CA ARG A 329 -33.66 -32.66 -16.66
C ARG A 329 -32.50 -31.67 -16.80
N ARG A 330 -32.20 -31.16 -18.00
CA ARG A 330 -31.16 -30.12 -18.18
C ARG A 330 -31.50 -28.83 -17.43
N LEU A 331 -32.78 -28.45 -17.38
CA LEU A 331 -33.28 -27.33 -16.59
C LEU A 331 -33.22 -27.56 -15.07
N GLN A 332 -33.23 -28.82 -14.63
CA GLN A 332 -33.08 -29.23 -13.25
C GLN A 332 -31.60 -29.24 -12.85
N GLU A 333 -30.74 -29.88 -13.66
CA GLU A 333 -29.28 -29.89 -13.53
C GLU A 333 -28.74 -28.45 -13.46
N GLY A 334 -29.14 -27.56 -14.38
CA GLY A 334 -28.75 -26.14 -14.36
C GLY A 334 -29.35 -25.29 -13.23
N ARG A 335 -30.35 -25.79 -12.48
CA ARG A 335 -30.88 -25.14 -11.27
C ARG A 335 -30.13 -25.58 -10.01
N GLU A 336 -29.72 -26.84 -9.95
CA GLU A 336 -29.02 -27.42 -8.79
C GLU A 336 -27.62 -26.80 -8.62
N ASP A 337 -26.97 -26.36 -9.70
CA ASP A 337 -25.71 -25.59 -9.66
C ASP A 337 -25.87 -24.11 -9.20
N SER A 338 -27.10 -23.59 -9.05
CA SER A 338 -27.34 -22.13 -9.03
C SER A 338 -28.00 -21.53 -7.79
N LEU A 339 -28.51 -22.31 -6.81
CA LEU A 339 -29.27 -21.72 -5.70
C LEU A 339 -29.20 -22.47 -4.35
N LEU A 340 -28.09 -22.27 -3.62
CA LEU A 340 -28.05 -22.37 -2.16
C LEU A 340 -28.05 -20.98 -1.51
N GLU A 341 -29.12 -20.21 -1.70
CA GLU A 341 -29.75 -19.37 -0.64
C GLU A 341 -31.06 -18.69 -1.13
N SER A 342 -32.03 -18.61 -0.22
CA SER A 342 -33.13 -17.64 -0.05
C SER A 342 -33.57 -16.74 -1.24
N GLY A 343 -34.86 -16.63 -1.61
CA GLY A 343 -36.09 -17.24 -1.09
C GLY A 343 -37.34 -16.41 -1.48
N GLU A 344 -38.49 -17.09 -1.69
CA GLU A 344 -39.89 -16.60 -1.74
C GLU A 344 -40.20 -15.21 -2.38
N THR A 345 -41.03 -15.11 -3.42
CA THR A 345 -42.49 -15.22 -3.25
C THR A 345 -43.29 -15.23 -4.58
N SER A 346 -44.38 -16.01 -4.59
CA SER A 346 -45.68 -15.77 -5.24
C SER A 346 -45.82 -14.89 -6.52
N SER A 347 -46.29 -15.51 -7.61
CA SER A 347 -47.60 -15.14 -8.16
C SER A 347 -48.25 -16.32 -8.90
N SER A 348 -49.59 -16.38 -8.89
CA SER A 348 -50.40 -17.41 -9.54
C SER A 348 -51.32 -16.79 -10.59
N CYS A 349 -51.53 -17.48 -11.71
CA CYS A 349 -52.68 -17.26 -12.56
C CYS A 349 -53.18 -18.60 -13.12
N THR A 350 -54.47 -18.85 -12.99
CA THR A 350 -55.10 -20.12 -13.36
C THR A 350 -55.64 -20.09 -14.78
N PHE A 351 -55.68 -21.28 -15.39
CA PHE A 351 -56.62 -21.73 -16.41
C PHE A 351 -57.91 -20.88 -16.47
N LEU A 352 -58.26 -20.43 -17.68
CA LEU A 352 -59.64 -20.18 -18.08
C LEU A 352 -59.84 -20.63 -19.53
N GLU A 353 -60.98 -21.24 -19.79
CA GLU A 353 -61.35 -21.92 -21.02
C GLU A 353 -62.41 -21.08 -21.74
N GLU A 354 -62.18 -20.72 -23.00
CA GLU A 354 -63.23 -20.16 -23.84
C GLU A 354 -63.06 -20.59 -25.30
N THR A 355 -64.19 -20.99 -25.89
CA THR A 355 -64.42 -21.24 -27.32
C THR A 355 -65.71 -20.50 -27.68
N PRO A 356 -66.10 -20.32 -28.97
CA PRO A 356 -65.47 -20.80 -30.21
C PRO A 356 -65.29 -19.68 -31.25
N GLU A 357 -64.83 -20.04 -32.46
CA GLU A 357 -65.55 -19.63 -33.67
C GLU A 357 -65.21 -20.51 -34.88
N LYS A 358 -66.04 -20.44 -35.93
CA LYS A 358 -65.82 -21.10 -37.23
C LYS A 358 -65.95 -20.05 -38.31
N GLU A 359 -64.94 -19.92 -39.18
CA GLU A 359 -65.13 -19.84 -40.64
C GLU A 359 -63.79 -19.71 -41.39
N SER A 360 -63.54 -20.63 -42.32
CA SER A 360 -63.32 -20.33 -43.74
C SER A 360 -62.98 -21.63 -44.51
N LYS A 361 -63.12 -21.61 -45.83
CA LYS A 361 -62.80 -22.74 -46.73
C LYS A 361 -61.96 -22.24 -47.90
N HIS A 362 -61.12 -23.13 -48.42
CA HIS A 362 -60.36 -23.03 -49.67
C HIS A 362 -59.32 -21.90 -49.76
N CYS A 363 -58.06 -22.30 -49.63
CA CYS A 363 -57.17 -22.32 -50.80
C CYS A 363 -56.50 -23.69 -50.89
N LEU A 364 -56.22 -24.16 -52.11
CA LEU A 364 -55.46 -25.37 -52.39
C LEU A 364 -54.28 -24.95 -53.28
N ASP A 365 -53.16 -24.59 -52.65
CA ASP A 365 -51.95 -24.28 -53.40
C ASP A 365 -51.30 -25.56 -53.96
N PRO A 366 -50.69 -25.52 -55.16
CA PRO A 366 -50.04 -26.69 -55.73
C PRO A 366 -48.82 -27.13 -54.91
N PRO A 367 -48.60 -28.44 -54.67
CA PRO A 367 -47.53 -28.95 -53.80
C PRO A 367 -46.09 -28.78 -54.36
N GLY A 368 -45.90 -28.03 -55.44
CA GLY A 368 -44.59 -27.71 -56.02
C GLY A 368 -43.81 -26.68 -55.20
N LEU A 369 -44.36 -25.46 -55.06
CA LEU A 369 -43.63 -24.33 -54.43
C LEU A 369 -43.29 -24.58 -52.96
N GLN A 370 -44.16 -25.30 -52.22
CA GLN A 370 -43.88 -25.64 -50.82
C GLN A 370 -42.62 -26.51 -50.69
N HIS A 371 -42.36 -27.42 -51.62
CA HIS A 371 -41.20 -28.31 -51.54
C HIS A 371 -39.88 -27.59 -51.86
N GLU A 372 -39.89 -26.56 -52.72
CA GLU A 372 -38.72 -25.70 -52.95
C GLU A 372 -38.51 -24.74 -51.78
N GLN A 373 -39.54 -24.03 -51.30
CA GLN A 373 -39.40 -23.20 -50.10
C GLN A 373 -38.95 -23.99 -48.86
N HIS A 374 -39.39 -25.23 -48.68
CA HIS A 374 -38.90 -26.06 -47.59
C HIS A 374 -37.42 -26.43 -47.76
N LYS A 375 -36.96 -26.71 -48.98
CA LYS A 375 -35.54 -26.96 -49.26
C LYS A 375 -34.67 -25.72 -49.06
N GLU A 376 -35.10 -24.56 -49.56
CA GLU A 376 -34.39 -23.28 -49.37
C GLU A 376 -34.28 -22.93 -47.88
N ARG A 377 -35.36 -23.10 -47.11
CA ARG A 377 -35.34 -22.94 -45.65
C ARG A 377 -34.44 -23.97 -44.96
N GLN A 378 -34.37 -25.21 -45.48
CA GLN A 378 -33.52 -26.25 -44.92
C GLN A 378 -32.03 -25.96 -45.17
N ILE A 379 -31.65 -25.53 -46.38
CA ILE A 379 -30.30 -25.07 -46.72
C ILE A 379 -29.92 -23.84 -45.88
N LEU A 380 -30.80 -22.85 -45.76
CA LEU A 380 -30.54 -21.66 -44.96
C LEU A 380 -30.34 -21.97 -43.46
N VAL A 381 -31.09 -22.95 -42.93
CA VAL A 381 -30.90 -23.44 -41.56
C VAL A 381 -29.60 -24.24 -41.41
N GLU A 382 -29.20 -25.03 -42.41
CA GLU A 382 -27.91 -25.73 -42.43
C GLU A 382 -26.72 -24.74 -42.51
N ASP A 383 -26.81 -23.70 -43.36
CA ASP A 383 -25.82 -22.62 -43.45
C ASP A 383 -25.70 -21.83 -42.14
N HIS A 384 -26.82 -21.45 -41.52
CA HIS A 384 -26.81 -20.78 -40.22
C HIS A 384 -26.29 -21.70 -39.09
N GLN A 385 -26.59 -23.00 -39.13
CA GLN A 385 -26.05 -23.96 -38.17
C GLN A 385 -24.54 -24.15 -38.38
N GLU A 386 -24.05 -24.18 -39.62
CA GLU A 386 -22.63 -24.16 -39.92
C GLU A 386 -21.96 -22.87 -39.45
N GLU A 387 -22.57 -21.70 -39.66
CA GLU A 387 -22.05 -20.42 -39.16
C GLU A 387 -22.01 -20.38 -37.63
N HIS A 388 -23.05 -20.86 -36.95
CA HIS A 388 -23.06 -21.05 -35.50
C HIS A 388 -21.90 -21.94 -35.05
N ASN A 389 -21.75 -23.12 -35.66
CA ASN A 389 -20.69 -24.08 -35.35
C ASN A 389 -19.28 -23.52 -35.63
N ARG A 390 -19.13 -22.61 -36.61
CA ARG A 390 -17.88 -21.89 -36.92
C ARG A 390 -17.60 -20.80 -35.86
N ASN A 391 -18.62 -20.06 -35.45
CA ASN A 391 -18.53 -19.03 -34.42
C ASN A 391 -18.28 -19.62 -33.02
N GLU A 392 -18.90 -20.74 -32.66
CA GLU A 392 -18.59 -21.49 -31.43
C GLU A 392 -17.13 -21.93 -31.39
N LYS A 393 -16.60 -22.53 -32.49
CA LYS A 393 -15.18 -22.89 -32.58
C LYS A 393 -14.26 -21.68 -32.44
N LYS A 394 -14.64 -20.53 -33.00
CA LYS A 394 -13.89 -19.27 -32.86
C LYS A 394 -13.92 -18.75 -31.41
N ILE A 395 -15.06 -18.85 -30.72
CA ILE A 395 -15.20 -18.53 -29.29
C ILE A 395 -14.38 -19.50 -28.43
N GLN A 396 -14.35 -20.78 -28.79
CA GLN A 396 -13.54 -21.81 -28.12
C GLN A 396 -12.03 -21.47 -28.19
N LEU A 397 -11.54 -21.17 -29.40
CA LEU A 397 -10.15 -20.74 -29.64
C LEU A 397 -9.80 -19.44 -28.89
N MET A 398 -10.72 -18.45 -28.86
CA MET A 398 -10.51 -17.23 -28.07
C MET A 398 -10.43 -17.54 -26.56
N LYS A 399 -11.26 -18.44 -26.03
CA LYS A 399 -11.18 -18.87 -24.62
C LYS A 399 -9.83 -19.53 -24.32
N GLU A 400 -9.36 -20.42 -25.19
CA GLU A 400 -8.05 -21.08 -25.07
C GLU A 400 -6.90 -20.05 -25.12
N GLU A 401 -6.97 -19.06 -26.01
CA GLU A 401 -6.02 -17.93 -26.04
C GLU A 401 -6.05 -17.08 -24.77
N PHE A 402 -7.24 -16.80 -24.21
CA PHE A 402 -7.36 -16.04 -22.96
C PHE A 402 -6.76 -16.82 -21.78
N ILE A 403 -7.05 -18.11 -21.65
CA ILE A 403 -6.46 -18.98 -20.62
C ILE A 403 -4.93 -19.02 -20.77
N LYS A 404 -4.41 -19.10 -22.00
CA LYS A 404 -2.96 -19.07 -22.26
C LYS A 404 -2.34 -17.72 -21.88
N LYS A 405 -2.97 -16.60 -22.25
CA LYS A 405 -2.51 -15.24 -21.89
C LYS A 405 -2.58 -14.99 -20.38
N GLU A 406 -3.57 -15.54 -19.68
CA GLU A 406 -3.69 -15.49 -18.23
C GLU A 406 -2.56 -16.29 -17.55
N ALA A 407 -2.23 -17.48 -18.06
CA ALA A 407 -1.10 -18.27 -17.57
C ALA A 407 0.26 -17.57 -17.83
N GLU A 408 0.46 -17.01 -19.03
CA GLU A 408 1.65 -16.21 -19.38
C GLU A 408 1.79 -14.98 -18.47
N TRP A 409 0.68 -14.29 -18.16
CA TRP A 409 0.66 -13.15 -17.25
C TRP A 409 0.93 -13.55 -15.79
N LYS A 410 0.37 -14.67 -15.31
CA LYS A 410 0.65 -15.20 -13.96
C LYS A 410 2.14 -15.52 -13.80
N VAL A 411 2.74 -16.23 -14.75
CA VAL A 411 4.18 -16.52 -14.74
C VAL A 411 5.00 -15.23 -14.77
N ALA A 412 4.66 -14.25 -15.61
CA ALA A 412 5.36 -12.96 -15.66
C ALA A 412 5.24 -12.16 -14.35
N SER A 413 4.08 -12.21 -13.68
CA SER A 413 3.82 -11.57 -12.39
C SER A 413 4.64 -12.22 -11.26
N GLU A 414 4.64 -13.56 -11.18
CA GLU A 414 5.47 -14.33 -10.26
C GLU A 414 6.97 -14.09 -10.48
N ASP A 415 7.41 -13.99 -11.74
CA ASP A 415 8.78 -13.66 -12.11
C ASP A 415 9.20 -12.25 -11.67
N LEU A 416 8.30 -11.26 -11.77
CA LEU A 416 8.55 -9.91 -11.28
C LEU A 416 8.59 -9.86 -9.75
N LYS A 417 7.69 -10.60 -9.08
CA LYS A 417 7.68 -10.75 -7.62
C LYS A 417 8.98 -11.38 -7.13
N ARG A 418 9.42 -12.49 -7.73
CA ARG A 418 10.68 -13.17 -7.37
C ARG A 418 11.89 -12.25 -7.56
N LYS A 419 11.95 -11.50 -8.67
CA LYS A 419 13.01 -10.49 -8.93
C LYS A 419 12.96 -9.28 -7.98
N ALA A 420 11.85 -9.04 -7.29
CA ALA A 420 11.77 -8.06 -6.20
C ALA A 420 12.24 -8.67 -4.87
N GLU A 421 11.84 -9.90 -4.56
CA GLU A 421 12.28 -10.67 -3.38
C GLU A 421 13.81 -10.93 -3.41
N GLU A 422 14.38 -11.27 -4.56
CA GLU A 422 15.83 -11.40 -4.80
C GLU A 422 16.59 -10.09 -4.53
N LYS A 423 16.01 -8.93 -4.90
CA LYS A 423 16.60 -7.62 -4.61
C LYS A 423 16.51 -7.25 -3.14
N LEU A 424 15.39 -7.57 -2.48
CA LEU A 424 15.20 -7.34 -1.05
C LEU A 424 16.15 -8.21 -0.22
N THR A 425 16.36 -9.48 -0.59
CA THR A 425 17.33 -10.35 0.10
C THR A 425 18.77 -9.90 -0.11
N LEU A 426 19.16 -9.44 -1.31
CA LEU A 426 20.46 -8.81 -1.55
C LEU A 426 20.65 -7.53 -0.71
N MET A 427 19.65 -6.64 -0.65
CA MET A 427 19.71 -5.43 0.19
C MET A 427 19.83 -5.78 1.69
N LEU A 428 19.11 -6.79 2.16
CA LEU A 428 19.21 -7.25 3.55
C LEU A 428 20.58 -7.86 3.87
N LEU A 429 21.20 -8.58 2.93
CA LEU A 429 22.57 -9.06 3.06
C LEU A 429 23.58 -7.90 3.08
N GLU A 430 23.48 -6.92 2.17
CA GLU A 430 24.36 -5.74 2.18
C GLU A 430 24.28 -4.95 3.49
N VAL A 431 23.07 -4.71 4.02
CA VAL A 431 22.87 -4.00 5.29
C VAL A 431 23.44 -4.80 6.47
N ARG A 432 23.28 -6.13 6.44
CA ARG A 432 23.85 -7.02 7.44
C ARG A 432 25.38 -7.05 7.40
N GLU A 433 25.98 -7.17 6.22
CA GLU A 433 27.44 -7.17 6.05
C GLU A 433 28.06 -5.82 6.49
N LYS A 434 27.39 -4.70 6.19
CA LYS A 434 27.78 -3.37 6.69
C LYS A 434 27.76 -3.33 8.23
N ALA A 435 26.65 -3.73 8.86
CA ALA A 435 26.52 -3.78 10.32
C ALA A 435 27.52 -4.75 11.00
N GLU A 436 27.80 -5.91 10.40
CA GLU A 436 28.82 -6.84 10.89
C GLU A 436 30.25 -6.26 10.74
N SER A 437 30.53 -5.52 9.67
CA SER A 437 31.81 -4.83 9.47
C SER A 437 32.01 -3.64 10.43
N GLU A 438 30.95 -2.88 10.72
CA GLU A 438 30.95 -1.79 11.70
C GLU A 438 31.16 -2.32 13.12
N LYS A 439 30.44 -3.39 13.49
CA LYS A 439 30.64 -4.14 14.74
C LYS A 439 32.10 -4.60 14.86
N GLN A 440 32.69 -5.15 13.81
CA GLN A 440 34.09 -5.58 13.83
C GLN A 440 35.07 -4.40 13.92
N SER A 441 34.76 -3.26 13.29
CA SER A 441 35.52 -2.01 13.41
C SER A 441 35.50 -1.47 14.84
N ILE A 442 34.34 -1.47 15.51
CA ILE A 442 34.19 -1.09 16.92
C ILE A 442 34.97 -2.05 17.83
N ILE A 443 34.87 -3.37 17.63
CA ILE A 443 35.64 -4.38 18.37
C ILE A 443 37.14 -4.16 18.20
N ASN A 444 37.61 -3.85 16.98
CA ASN A 444 39.02 -3.59 16.72
C ASN A 444 39.51 -2.30 17.40
N LYS A 445 38.70 -1.22 17.39
CA LYS A 445 38.99 0.03 18.12
C LYS A 445 39.04 -0.19 19.63
N PHE A 446 38.15 -1.03 20.19
CA PHE A 446 38.16 -1.37 21.60
C PHE A 446 39.42 -2.17 21.98
N LYS A 447 39.77 -3.20 21.20
CA LYS A 447 41.01 -3.98 21.39
C LYS A 447 42.27 -3.11 21.33
N LEU A 448 42.31 -2.14 20.40
CA LEU A 448 43.43 -1.20 20.31
C LEU A 448 43.56 -0.36 21.59
N ARG A 449 42.47 0.27 22.03
CA ARG A 449 42.42 1.01 23.32
C ARG A 449 42.79 0.16 24.52
N GLU A 450 42.38 -1.11 24.52
CA GLU A 450 42.73 -2.06 25.58
C GLU A 450 44.24 -2.39 25.58
N THR A 451 44.88 -2.49 24.41
CA THR A 451 46.34 -2.64 24.32
C THR A 451 47.10 -1.36 24.66
N GLU A 452 46.57 -0.18 24.32
CA GLU A 452 47.14 1.13 24.72
C GLU A 452 47.06 1.31 26.25
N MET A 453 45.91 0.96 26.86
CA MET A 453 45.71 0.95 28.31
C MET A 453 46.70 0.02 29.01
N ARG A 454 46.90 -1.20 28.51
CA ARG A 454 47.91 -2.14 29.06
C ARG A 454 49.32 -1.56 28.95
N GLN A 455 49.70 -0.99 27.79
CA GLN A 455 51.02 -0.38 27.62
C GLN A 455 51.26 0.79 28.57
N LEU A 456 50.23 1.60 28.87
CA LEU A 456 50.32 2.67 29.87
C LEU A 456 50.42 2.13 31.30
N GLN A 457 49.71 1.05 31.64
CA GLN A 457 49.83 0.36 32.92
C GLN A 457 51.21 -0.28 33.10
N ASP A 458 51.75 -0.93 32.07
CA ASP A 458 53.10 -1.51 32.06
C ASP A 458 54.18 -0.41 32.22
N GLN A 459 53.99 0.75 31.58
CA GLN A 459 54.88 1.92 31.74
C GLN A 459 54.80 2.51 33.15
N GLN A 460 53.61 2.62 33.75
CA GLN A 460 53.45 3.06 35.13
C GLN A 460 54.09 2.06 36.12
N ALA A 461 53.91 0.76 35.91
CA ALA A 461 54.54 -0.27 36.72
C ALA A 461 56.08 -0.21 36.63
N ALA A 462 56.64 -0.01 35.44
CA ALA A 462 58.08 0.19 35.26
C ALA A 462 58.60 1.44 35.99
N GLN A 463 57.89 2.57 35.88
CA GLN A 463 58.25 3.81 36.60
C GLN A 463 58.21 3.63 38.12
N ILE A 464 57.21 2.91 38.65
CA ILE A 464 57.14 2.57 40.08
C ILE A 464 58.34 1.73 40.49
N LEU A 465 58.69 0.68 39.73
CA LEU A 465 59.85 -0.18 40.02
C LEU A 465 61.19 0.57 39.94
N ASP A 466 61.35 1.54 39.04
CA ASP A 466 62.55 2.38 38.96
C ASP A 466 62.64 3.37 40.13
N LEU A 467 61.50 3.89 40.60
CA LEU A 467 61.42 4.72 41.81
C LEU A 467 61.68 3.91 43.10
N GLU A 468 61.18 2.67 43.18
CA GLU A 468 61.47 1.74 44.28
C GLU A 468 62.95 1.33 44.33
N GLN A 469 63.57 1.07 43.18
CA GLN A 469 65.02 0.87 43.07
C GLN A 469 65.80 2.12 43.52
N SER A 470 65.39 3.30 43.05
CA SER A 470 66.00 4.58 43.46
C SER A 470 65.87 4.84 44.97
N LEU A 471 64.72 4.52 45.56
CA LEU A 471 64.45 4.67 46.99
C LEU A 471 65.26 3.66 47.83
N THR A 472 65.34 2.40 47.40
CA THR A 472 66.13 1.37 48.10
C THR A 472 67.63 1.63 47.98
N GLU A 473 68.11 2.18 46.86
CA GLU A 473 69.47 2.73 46.75
C GLU A 473 69.71 3.89 47.74
N GLN A 474 68.80 4.86 47.83
CA GLN A 474 68.93 5.98 48.78
C GLN A 474 68.93 5.49 50.23
N GLN A 475 68.07 4.54 50.60
CA GLN A 475 68.09 3.88 51.91
C GLN A 475 69.40 3.12 52.15
N GLY A 476 69.96 2.47 51.13
CA GLY A 476 71.27 1.82 51.20
C GLY A 476 72.41 2.82 51.48
N ARG A 477 72.40 3.96 50.79
CA ARG A 477 73.37 5.05 50.99
C ARG A 477 73.22 5.71 52.37
N LEU A 478 72.00 5.91 52.86
CA LEU A 478 71.73 6.40 54.22
C LEU A 478 72.30 5.43 55.27
N ARG A 479 72.03 4.13 55.15
CA ARG A 479 72.61 3.11 56.03
C ARG A 479 74.13 3.11 56.01
N GLN A 480 74.77 3.32 54.84
CA GLN A 480 76.23 3.45 54.76
C GLN A 480 76.75 4.68 55.52
N LEU A 481 76.03 5.81 55.48
CA LEU A 481 76.37 7.01 56.27
C LEU A 481 76.16 6.79 57.78
N GLU A 482 75.09 6.10 58.19
CA GLU A 482 74.85 5.71 59.59
C GLU A 482 75.95 4.79 60.15
N HIS A 483 76.45 3.85 59.33
CA HIS A 483 77.59 2.99 59.68
C HIS A 483 78.93 3.75 59.66
N GLY A 484 79.05 4.84 58.90
CA GLY A 484 80.19 5.75 58.96
C GLY A 484 80.19 6.59 60.24
N LEU A 485 79.04 7.14 60.63
CA LEU A 485 78.88 7.99 61.82
C LEU A 485 78.97 7.22 63.14
N THR A 486 78.82 5.89 63.13
CA THR A 486 79.05 5.02 64.30
C THR A 486 80.51 4.54 64.42
N GLY A 487 81.40 4.97 63.50
CA GLY A 487 82.83 4.63 63.50
C GLY A 487 83.75 5.59 64.25
N ASP A 488 83.31 6.80 64.59
CA ASP A 488 84.13 7.76 65.36
C ASP A 488 84.10 7.43 66.86
N GLU A 489 85.15 6.76 67.33
CA GLU A 489 85.34 6.42 68.74
C GLU A 489 85.44 7.66 69.65
N ALA A 490 84.89 7.54 70.87
CA ALA A 490 84.93 8.62 71.86
C ALA A 490 86.37 8.94 72.31
N LEU A 491 86.90 10.10 71.90
CA LEU A 491 88.19 10.62 72.37
C LEU A 491 88.13 10.99 73.88
N PRO A 492 88.89 10.32 74.77
CA PRO A 492 88.81 10.57 76.20
C PRO A 492 89.72 11.73 76.62
N CYS A 493 89.15 12.88 76.94
CA CYS A 493 89.91 13.99 77.50
C CYS A 493 90.28 13.72 78.98
N SER A 494 91.58 13.79 79.30
CA SER A 494 92.14 13.39 80.60
C SER A 494 92.14 14.54 81.64
N PRO A 495 92.27 14.23 82.95
CA PRO A 495 91.69 15.08 84.00
C PRO A 495 92.58 16.25 84.47
N CYS A 496 91.94 17.35 84.82
CA CYS A 496 92.45 18.37 85.74
C CYS A 496 91.43 18.56 86.88
N GLY A 497 91.81 18.20 88.10
CA GLY A 497 91.00 18.42 89.29
C GLY A 497 91.53 19.58 90.13
N GLN A 498 90.67 20.55 90.44
CA GLN A 498 90.89 21.54 91.50
C GLN A 498 89.57 22.27 91.83
N ASP A 499 88.95 21.91 92.96
CA ASP A 499 88.19 22.85 93.78
C ASP A 499 89.19 23.78 94.52
N PRO A 500 88.80 24.95 95.09
CA PRO A 500 87.44 25.48 95.34
C PRO A 500 87.31 26.97 94.89
N PRO A 501 86.35 27.80 95.36
CA PRO A 501 85.07 27.54 96.05
C PRO A 501 83.84 28.06 95.27
N THR A 502 82.63 27.71 95.72
CA THR A 502 81.37 28.32 95.25
C THR A 502 81.25 29.79 95.68
N PRO A 503 80.61 30.66 94.87
CA PRO A 503 79.24 31.07 95.22
C PRO A 503 78.32 31.43 94.02
N HIS A 504 78.23 30.61 92.96
CA HIS A 504 77.37 30.89 91.78
C HIS A 504 76.59 29.67 91.24
N GLU A 505 76.03 28.83 92.12
CA GLU A 505 75.20 27.68 91.70
C GLU A 505 73.86 28.12 91.07
N GLU A 506 73.28 29.23 91.55
CA GLU A 506 72.05 29.80 90.98
C GLU A 506 72.27 30.30 89.55
N ASP A 507 73.35 31.05 89.27
CA ASP A 507 73.63 31.56 87.92
C ASP A 507 73.90 30.45 86.91
N TYR A 508 74.62 29.39 87.29
CA TYR A 508 74.89 28.24 86.40
C TYR A 508 73.61 27.44 86.11
N THR A 509 72.77 27.20 87.12
CA THR A 509 71.49 26.50 86.92
C THR A 509 70.48 27.34 86.13
N LEU A 510 70.47 28.67 86.31
CA LEU A 510 69.71 29.60 85.47
C LEU A 510 70.21 29.60 84.02
N GLN A 511 71.53 29.63 83.78
CA GLN A 511 72.07 29.55 82.42
C GLN A 511 71.72 28.22 81.74
N LEU A 512 71.81 27.10 82.44
CA LEU A 512 71.42 25.78 81.91
C LEU A 512 69.92 25.70 81.60
N MET A 513 69.07 26.29 82.45
CA MET A 513 67.62 26.38 82.24
C MET A 513 67.27 27.28 81.05
N LEU A 514 67.93 28.43 80.90
CA LEU A 514 67.77 29.31 79.73
C LEU A 514 68.23 28.65 78.43
N ALA A 515 69.35 27.92 78.44
CA ALA A 515 69.82 27.15 77.29
C ALA A 515 68.84 26.01 76.92
N ARG A 516 68.32 25.30 77.93
CA ARG A 516 67.30 24.26 77.73
C ARG A 516 65.98 24.82 77.18
N ASN A 517 65.56 26.00 77.63
CA ASN A 517 64.34 26.65 77.12
C ASN A 517 64.53 27.10 75.67
N ARG A 518 65.67 27.70 75.31
CA ARG A 518 65.99 28.02 73.91
C ARG A 518 65.97 26.79 73.01
N LEU A 519 66.59 25.67 73.43
CA LEU A 519 66.54 24.42 72.67
C LEU A 519 65.12 23.82 72.55
N LEU A 520 64.21 24.10 73.49
CA LEU A 520 62.80 23.71 73.41
C LEU A 520 62.00 24.67 72.51
N GLU A 521 62.30 25.96 72.53
CA GLU A 521 61.72 26.98 71.64
C GLU A 521 62.16 26.76 70.19
N GLU A 522 63.44 26.47 69.95
CA GLU A 522 63.99 26.08 68.64
C GLU A 522 63.33 24.79 68.14
N ARG A 523 63.13 23.78 69.00
CA ARG A 523 62.41 22.54 68.63
C ARG A 523 60.94 22.79 68.31
N LYS A 524 60.25 23.67 69.05
CA LYS A 524 58.88 24.10 68.73
C LYS A 524 58.85 24.84 67.39
N ALA A 525 59.70 25.84 67.18
CA ALA A 525 59.78 26.61 65.94
C ALA A 525 60.18 25.74 64.73
N MET A 526 60.96 24.68 64.92
CA MET A 526 61.19 23.68 63.87
C MET A 526 59.96 22.81 63.61
N ALA A 527 59.29 22.30 64.65
CA ALA A 527 58.07 21.51 64.49
C ALA A 527 56.91 22.31 63.86
N GLU A 528 56.75 23.57 64.25
CA GLU A 528 55.79 24.52 63.69
C GLU A 528 56.10 24.80 62.20
N LYS A 529 57.38 24.98 61.83
CA LYS A 529 57.79 25.09 60.42
C LYS A 529 57.50 23.83 59.63
N PHE A 530 57.89 22.65 60.13
CA PHE A 530 57.58 21.39 59.45
C PHE A 530 56.08 21.18 59.28
N ALA A 531 55.25 21.59 60.25
CA ALA A 531 53.79 21.59 60.10
C ALA A 531 53.32 22.57 59.02
N THR A 532 53.79 23.83 59.01
CA THR A 532 53.39 24.81 57.98
C THR A 532 53.87 24.44 56.58
N ASP A 533 55.04 23.81 56.47
CA ASP A 533 55.63 23.35 55.20
C ASP A 533 54.88 22.11 54.69
N GLN A 534 54.49 21.19 55.58
CA GLN A 534 53.62 20.05 55.26
C GLN A 534 52.21 20.52 54.83
N ASP A 535 51.60 21.45 55.57
CA ASP A 535 50.30 22.04 55.23
C ASP A 535 50.36 22.87 53.94
N ALA A 536 51.52 23.44 53.58
CA ALA A 536 51.73 24.10 52.29
C ALA A 536 51.80 23.07 51.15
N PHE A 537 52.63 22.05 51.28
CA PHE A 537 52.77 20.98 50.29
C PHE A 537 51.45 20.24 50.05
N LEU A 538 50.67 19.94 51.10
CA LEU A 538 49.36 19.30 50.97
C LEU A 538 48.33 20.18 50.24
N ARG A 539 48.36 21.51 50.44
CA ARG A 539 47.52 22.44 49.69
C ARG A 539 47.95 22.55 48.24
N GLU A 540 49.25 22.66 47.96
CA GLU A 540 49.77 22.72 46.60
C GLU A 540 49.42 21.45 45.81
N ALA A 541 49.53 20.26 46.42
CA ALA A 541 49.09 19.00 45.80
C ALA A 541 47.58 18.94 45.57
N GLN A 542 46.76 19.46 46.50
CA GLN A 542 45.30 19.56 46.32
C GLN A 542 44.92 20.53 45.19
N GLU A 543 45.59 21.67 45.09
CA GLU A 543 45.39 22.67 44.03
C GLU A 543 45.83 22.11 42.66
N GLN A 544 46.96 21.40 42.59
CA GLN A 544 47.42 20.70 41.39
C GLN A 544 46.40 19.64 40.93
N HIS A 545 45.96 18.73 41.81
CA HIS A 545 44.95 17.73 41.45
C HIS A 545 43.58 18.33 41.08
N ALA A 546 43.17 19.42 41.72
CA ALA A 546 41.96 20.14 41.32
C ALA A 546 42.07 20.72 39.91
N HIS A 547 43.24 21.28 39.55
CA HIS A 547 43.50 21.79 38.21
C HIS A 547 43.63 20.67 37.17
N GLU A 548 44.26 19.54 37.50
CA GLU A 548 44.31 18.35 36.64
C GLU A 548 42.91 17.79 36.35
N LEU A 549 42.06 17.70 37.38
CA LEU A 549 40.66 17.26 37.23
C LEU A 549 39.85 18.22 36.35
N GLN A 550 39.99 19.54 36.55
CA GLN A 550 39.36 20.56 35.69
C GLN A 550 39.83 20.42 34.24
N LEU A 551 41.14 20.34 34.00
CA LEU A 551 41.71 20.21 32.66
C LEU A 551 41.29 18.90 31.97
N LEU A 552 41.14 17.80 32.72
CA LEU A 552 40.65 16.53 32.20
C LEU A 552 39.15 16.59 31.89
N GLN A 553 38.36 17.25 32.73
CA GLN A 553 36.93 17.51 32.49
C GLN A 553 36.70 18.42 31.27
N GLU A 554 37.46 19.50 31.12
CA GLU A 554 37.45 20.37 29.94
C GLU A 554 37.83 19.62 28.67
N ARG A 555 38.91 18.83 28.69
CA ARG A 555 39.32 17.98 27.56
C ARG A 555 38.25 16.94 27.21
N HIS A 556 37.57 16.37 28.20
CA HIS A 556 36.46 15.44 27.97
C HIS A 556 35.26 16.14 27.32
N GLN A 557 34.87 17.33 27.80
CA GLN A 557 33.81 18.15 27.20
C GLN A 557 34.17 18.56 25.75
N GLN A 558 35.41 19.00 25.51
CA GLN A 558 35.89 19.33 24.17
C GLN A 558 35.89 18.11 23.24
N HIS A 559 36.29 16.93 23.73
CA HIS A 559 36.24 15.70 22.95
C HIS A 559 34.80 15.26 22.63
N LEU A 560 33.87 15.36 23.58
CA LEU A 560 32.44 15.12 23.33
C LEU A 560 31.90 16.07 22.26
N LEU A 561 32.13 17.37 22.38
CA LEU A 561 31.69 18.39 21.41
C LEU A 561 32.32 18.16 20.01
N SER A 562 33.59 17.74 19.95
CA SER A 562 34.24 17.37 18.69
C SER A 562 33.59 16.13 18.06
N VAL A 563 33.24 15.12 18.87
CA VAL A 563 32.63 13.88 18.39
C VAL A 563 31.17 14.09 17.98
N THR A 564 30.39 14.93 18.68
CA THR A 564 29.02 15.27 18.24
C THR A 564 29.07 16.07 16.94
N ALA A 565 29.93 17.09 16.83
CA ALA A 565 30.09 17.84 15.59
C ALA A 565 30.56 16.97 14.41
N GLU A 566 31.47 16.01 14.65
CA GLU A 566 31.86 15.02 13.64
C GLU A 566 30.71 14.11 13.20
N LEU A 567 29.87 13.65 14.13
CA LEU A 567 28.73 12.78 13.83
C LEU A 567 27.61 13.55 13.12
N GLU A 568 27.32 14.77 13.54
CA GLU A 568 26.38 15.68 12.88
C GLU A 568 26.83 16.02 11.46
N ALA A 569 28.12 16.33 11.26
CA ALA A 569 28.68 16.60 9.94
C ALA A 569 28.66 15.36 9.02
N ARG A 570 28.96 14.16 9.55
CA ARG A 570 28.80 12.90 8.80
C ARG A 570 27.34 12.66 8.41
N HIS A 571 26.41 12.79 9.36
CA HIS A 571 24.99 12.58 9.09
C HIS A 571 24.44 13.58 8.06
N GLN A 572 24.84 14.85 8.12
CA GLN A 572 24.49 15.87 7.12
C GLN A 572 25.08 15.55 5.74
N ALA A 573 26.32 15.06 5.67
CA ALA A 573 26.94 14.61 4.42
C ALA A 573 26.24 13.38 3.83
N GLU A 574 25.95 12.36 4.65
CA GLU A 574 25.22 11.15 4.27
C GLU A 574 23.81 11.46 3.76
N LEU A 575 23.08 12.35 4.43
CA LEU A 575 21.78 12.85 3.95
C LEU A 575 21.93 13.61 2.62
N GLY A 576 22.97 14.44 2.47
CA GLY A 576 23.27 15.15 1.23
C GLY A 576 23.58 14.22 0.06
N GLU A 577 24.41 13.20 0.27
CA GLU A 577 24.71 12.16 -0.72
C GLU A 577 23.49 11.30 -1.06
N LEU A 578 22.68 10.92 -0.06
CA LEU A 578 21.44 10.18 -0.30
C LEU A 578 20.46 11.00 -1.13
N LEU A 579 20.23 12.28 -0.78
CA LEU A 579 19.39 13.20 -1.53
C LEU A 579 19.90 13.37 -2.97
N ALA A 580 21.17 13.73 -3.16
CA ALA A 580 21.77 13.90 -4.50
C ALA A 580 21.73 12.60 -5.32
N SER A 581 21.97 11.44 -4.70
CA SER A 581 21.86 10.14 -5.38
C SER A 581 20.42 9.79 -5.73
N SER A 582 19.43 10.27 -4.98
CA SER A 582 18.01 10.07 -5.29
C SER A 582 17.55 11.01 -6.41
N GLU A 583 17.96 12.28 -6.37
CA GLU A 583 17.62 13.28 -7.37
C GLU A 583 18.23 12.92 -8.73
N THR A 584 19.51 12.54 -8.78
CA THR A 584 20.16 12.08 -10.01
C THR A 584 19.52 10.81 -10.59
N LYS A 585 19.04 9.88 -9.76
CA LYS A 585 18.22 8.72 -10.21
C LYS A 585 16.89 9.18 -10.81
N TRP A 586 16.18 10.10 -10.16
CA TRP A 586 14.92 10.64 -10.69
C TRP A 586 15.11 11.42 -12.00
N GLN A 587 16.11 12.30 -12.07
CA GLN A 587 16.48 13.02 -13.29
C GLN A 587 16.85 12.06 -14.43
N ALA A 588 17.63 11.00 -14.15
CA ALA A 588 18.00 9.99 -15.15
C ALA A 588 16.79 9.16 -15.63
N LEU A 589 15.90 8.74 -14.73
CA LEU A 589 14.67 8.02 -15.09
C LEU A 589 13.70 8.90 -15.91
N LEU A 590 13.52 10.15 -15.50
CA LEU A 590 12.68 11.11 -16.22
C LEU A 590 13.26 11.42 -17.61
N GLY A 591 14.57 11.68 -17.70
CA GLY A 591 15.27 11.87 -18.97
C GLY A 591 15.18 10.66 -19.89
N ALA A 592 15.39 9.45 -19.36
CA ALA A 592 15.23 8.22 -20.12
C ALA A 592 13.80 8.10 -20.69
N ARG A 593 12.77 8.32 -19.86
CA ARG A 593 11.36 8.28 -20.28
C ARG A 593 10.99 9.36 -21.30
N VAL A 594 11.54 10.57 -21.16
CA VAL A 594 11.38 11.64 -22.16
C VAL A 594 12.00 11.23 -23.50
N THR A 595 13.22 10.68 -23.51
CA THR A 595 13.83 10.21 -24.78
C THR A 595 13.12 8.99 -25.37
N GLU A 596 12.51 8.13 -24.56
CA GLU A 596 11.66 7.02 -25.02
C GLU A 596 10.41 7.54 -25.74
N LEU A 597 9.70 8.50 -25.13
CA LEU A 597 8.51 9.11 -25.69
C LEU A 597 8.83 9.94 -26.95
N GLN A 598 9.94 10.68 -26.96
CA GLN A 598 10.42 11.40 -28.14
C GLN A 598 10.73 10.46 -29.31
N LYS A 599 11.38 9.30 -29.05
CA LYS A 599 11.65 8.28 -30.08
C LYS A 599 10.38 7.63 -30.61
N LYS A 600 9.39 7.37 -29.74
CA LYS A 600 8.07 6.85 -30.14
C LYS A 600 7.35 7.85 -31.04
N HIS A 601 7.23 9.11 -30.60
CA HIS A 601 6.59 10.16 -31.38
C HIS A 601 7.28 10.40 -32.73
N ALA A 602 8.61 10.42 -32.78
CA ALA A 602 9.35 10.53 -34.03
C ALA A 602 9.08 9.35 -34.98
N ALA A 603 9.00 8.12 -34.47
CA ALA A 603 8.67 6.94 -35.27
C ALA A 603 7.20 6.95 -35.75
N GLU A 604 6.27 7.43 -34.93
CA GLU A 604 4.86 7.62 -35.29
C GLU A 604 4.70 8.67 -36.40
N VAL A 605 5.39 9.81 -36.28
CA VAL A 605 5.41 10.86 -37.32
C VAL A 605 6.01 10.31 -38.62
N SER A 606 7.17 9.66 -38.59
CA SER A 606 7.77 9.06 -39.80
C SER A 606 6.89 7.96 -40.42
N ALA A 607 6.14 7.21 -39.62
CA ALA A 607 5.20 6.21 -40.12
C ALA A 607 3.95 6.83 -40.76
N LEU A 608 3.46 7.98 -40.24
CA LEU A 608 2.38 8.75 -40.86
C LEU A 608 2.87 9.42 -42.16
N GLU A 609 4.05 10.02 -42.17
CA GLU A 609 4.68 10.60 -43.36
C GLU A 609 4.85 9.54 -44.47
N ALA A 610 5.37 8.35 -44.13
CA ALA A 610 5.50 7.25 -45.09
C ALA A 610 4.14 6.76 -45.63
N ARG A 611 3.08 6.73 -44.81
CA ARG A 611 1.71 6.42 -45.27
C ARG A 611 1.15 7.51 -46.18
N HIS A 612 1.38 8.79 -45.86
CA HIS A 612 0.93 9.91 -46.67
C HIS A 612 1.64 9.93 -48.03
N LEU A 613 2.95 9.70 -48.06
CA LEU A 613 3.73 9.55 -49.30
C LEU A 613 3.19 8.39 -50.15
N SER A 614 3.06 7.19 -49.56
CA SER A 614 2.51 6.02 -50.26
C SER A 614 1.07 6.24 -50.79
N SER A 615 0.25 7.02 -50.08
CA SER A 615 -1.08 7.43 -50.53
C SER A 615 -1.02 8.40 -51.71
N LEU A 616 -0.13 9.41 -51.67
CA LEU A 616 0.11 10.34 -52.78
C LEU A 616 0.68 9.62 -54.02
N ASP A 617 1.64 8.71 -53.85
CA ASP A 617 2.18 7.87 -54.93
C ASP A 617 1.07 7.05 -55.60
N SER A 618 0.14 6.51 -54.81
CA SER A 618 -1.00 5.75 -55.33
C SER A 618 -2.00 6.63 -56.07
N LEU A 619 -2.24 7.85 -55.58
CA LEU A 619 -3.13 8.84 -56.21
C LEU A 619 -2.55 9.36 -57.53
N GLU A 620 -1.24 9.66 -57.56
CA GLU A 620 -0.53 10.03 -58.79
C GLU A 620 -0.56 8.88 -59.80
N SER A 621 -0.32 7.63 -59.37
CA SER A 621 -0.45 6.45 -60.23
C SER A 621 -1.85 6.29 -60.83
N CYS A 622 -2.91 6.50 -60.02
CA CYS A 622 -4.29 6.50 -60.50
C CYS A 622 -4.53 7.59 -61.57
N TYR A 623 -4.19 8.85 -61.30
CA TYR A 623 -4.35 9.93 -62.28
C TYR A 623 -3.49 9.72 -63.55
N LEU A 624 -2.28 9.21 -63.42
CA LEU A 624 -1.44 8.83 -64.56
C LEU A 624 -2.07 7.70 -65.38
N SER A 625 -2.81 6.78 -64.76
CA SER A 625 -3.55 5.72 -65.45
C SER A 625 -4.80 6.25 -66.17
N GLU A 626 -5.59 7.13 -65.55
CA GLU A 626 -6.76 7.79 -66.17
C GLU A 626 -6.33 8.67 -67.36
N ILE A 627 -5.23 9.43 -67.22
CA ILE A 627 -4.65 10.20 -68.32
C ILE A 627 -4.18 9.28 -69.45
N GLN A 628 -3.76 8.03 -69.16
CA GLN A 628 -3.40 7.05 -70.17
C GLN A 628 -4.61 6.41 -70.86
N THR A 629 -5.70 6.10 -70.14
CA THR A 629 -6.95 5.57 -70.75
C THR A 629 -7.61 6.63 -71.62
N LEU A 630 -7.78 7.86 -71.13
CA LEU A 630 -8.32 8.98 -71.92
C LEU A 630 -7.49 9.25 -73.19
N ARG A 631 -6.15 9.14 -73.11
CA ARG A 631 -5.26 9.23 -74.29
C ARG A 631 -5.38 8.04 -75.24
N ALA A 632 -5.79 6.86 -74.77
CA ALA A 632 -6.03 5.69 -75.61
C ALA A 632 -7.41 5.75 -76.28
N GLU A 633 -8.44 6.13 -75.53
CA GLU A 633 -9.81 6.39 -76.02
C GLU A 633 -9.82 7.48 -77.09
N HIS A 634 -9.11 8.59 -76.85
CA HIS A 634 -8.98 9.66 -77.85
C HIS A 634 -8.24 9.21 -79.12
N ARG A 635 -7.24 8.31 -79.02
CA ARG A 635 -6.61 7.69 -80.20
C ARG A 635 -7.60 6.80 -80.95
N ALA A 636 -8.31 5.91 -80.26
CA ALA A 636 -9.30 5.02 -80.87
C ALA A 636 -10.45 5.79 -81.54
N ALA A 637 -10.89 6.92 -80.96
CA ALA A 637 -11.87 7.81 -81.57
C ALA A 637 -11.35 8.51 -82.83
N LEU A 638 -10.08 8.92 -82.85
CA LEU A 638 -9.42 9.49 -84.04
C LEU A 638 -9.20 8.42 -85.14
N GLU A 639 -8.81 7.20 -84.76
CA GLU A 639 -8.65 6.06 -85.67
C GLU A 639 -10.01 5.66 -86.30
N LEU A 640 -11.10 5.69 -85.52
CA LEU A 640 -12.45 5.47 -86.03
C LEU A 640 -12.90 6.58 -86.99
N LEU A 641 -12.65 7.85 -86.65
CA LEU A 641 -12.92 8.98 -87.55
C LEU A 641 -12.11 8.93 -88.84
N GLN A 642 -10.86 8.45 -88.78
CA GLN A 642 -10.03 8.22 -89.97
C GLN A 642 -10.62 7.09 -90.83
N ALA A 643 -11.02 5.97 -90.24
CA ALA A 643 -11.66 4.87 -90.95
C ALA A 643 -13.00 5.29 -91.60
N ASP A 644 -13.84 6.06 -90.91
CA ASP A 644 -15.10 6.60 -91.45
C ASP A 644 -14.86 7.56 -92.62
N LEU A 645 -13.81 8.39 -92.57
CA LEU A 645 -13.42 9.29 -93.66
C LEU A 645 -12.84 8.52 -94.84
N GLU A 646 -11.99 7.53 -94.61
CA GLU A 646 -11.48 6.63 -95.65
C GLU A 646 -12.61 5.83 -96.32
N GLU A 647 -13.59 5.33 -95.56
CA GLU A 647 -14.75 4.64 -96.14
C GLU A 647 -15.65 5.60 -96.91
N GLN A 648 -15.87 6.84 -96.45
CA GLN A 648 -16.62 7.85 -97.20
C GLN A 648 -15.91 8.22 -98.51
N LEU A 649 -14.59 8.39 -98.49
CA LEU A 649 -13.79 8.59 -99.70
C LEU A 649 -13.90 7.38 -100.64
N HIS A 650 -13.78 6.15 -100.14
CA HIS A 650 -13.90 4.94 -100.96
C HIS A 650 -15.31 4.72 -101.52
N ARG A 651 -16.36 5.05 -100.76
CA ARG A 651 -17.77 5.08 -101.21
C ARG A 651 -17.98 6.11 -102.33
N ARG A 652 -17.36 7.28 -102.22
CA ARG A 652 -17.43 8.35 -103.24
C ARG A 652 -16.61 8.03 -104.48
N ASP A 653 -15.39 7.53 -104.32
CA ASP A 653 -14.53 7.23 -105.46
C ASP A 653 -15.02 5.97 -106.20
N SER A 654 -15.63 5.00 -105.50
CA SER A 654 -16.36 3.90 -106.17
C SER A 654 -17.69 4.32 -106.79
N SER A 655 -18.36 5.38 -106.33
CA SER A 655 -19.53 5.95 -107.04
C SER A 655 -19.09 6.72 -108.28
N HIS A 656 -18.06 7.57 -108.19
CA HIS A 656 -17.40 8.19 -109.34
C HIS A 656 -16.92 7.15 -110.36
N GLN A 657 -16.31 6.05 -109.91
CA GLN A 657 -15.86 4.97 -110.79
C GLN A 657 -17.05 4.29 -111.49
N ARG A 658 -18.19 4.08 -110.82
CA ARG A 658 -19.42 3.59 -111.47
C ARG A 658 -19.94 4.57 -112.52
N THR A 659 -20.00 5.87 -112.22
CA THR A 659 -20.40 6.91 -113.18
C THR A 659 -19.45 6.97 -114.37
N LEU A 660 -18.13 6.88 -114.15
CA LEU A 660 -17.12 6.80 -115.21
C LEU A 660 -17.28 5.52 -116.06
N THR A 661 -17.56 4.36 -115.46
CA THR A 661 -17.84 3.15 -116.24
C THR A 661 -19.13 3.28 -117.05
N GLN A 662 -20.19 3.89 -116.51
CA GLN A 662 -21.44 4.15 -117.24
C GLN A 662 -21.23 5.13 -118.40
N GLU A 663 -20.45 6.19 -118.22
CA GLU A 663 -20.10 7.11 -119.30
C GLU A 663 -19.18 6.46 -120.33
N VAL A 664 -18.23 5.63 -119.93
CA VAL A 664 -17.39 4.84 -120.86
C VAL A 664 -18.23 3.79 -121.61
N GLU A 665 -19.24 3.18 -121.00
CA GLU A 665 -20.19 2.27 -121.66
C GLU A 665 -21.13 3.03 -122.60
N ARG A 666 -21.59 4.22 -122.22
CA ARG A 666 -22.37 5.13 -123.09
C ARG A 666 -21.54 5.63 -124.28
N LEU A 667 -20.24 5.87 -124.09
CA LEU A 667 -19.31 6.22 -125.16
C LEU A 667 -18.97 5.02 -126.05
N LYS A 668 -18.87 3.80 -125.51
CA LYS A 668 -18.78 2.56 -126.30
C LYS A 668 -20.02 2.35 -127.16
N LEU A 669 -21.22 2.47 -126.59
CA LEU A 669 -22.48 2.41 -127.35
C LEU A 669 -22.53 3.43 -128.50
N LYS A 670 -22.01 4.65 -128.28
CA LYS A 670 -21.86 5.66 -129.36
C LYS A 670 -20.79 5.30 -130.40
N HIS A 671 -19.72 4.60 -130.02
CA HIS A 671 -18.69 4.13 -130.95
C HIS A 671 -19.09 2.85 -131.71
N ASP A 672 -20.00 2.05 -131.15
CA ASP A 672 -20.62 0.90 -131.82
C ASP A 672 -21.65 1.33 -132.88
N GLU A 673 -22.16 2.57 -132.83
CA GLU A 673 -23.04 3.15 -133.85
C GLU A 673 -22.29 3.77 -135.05
N GLU A 674 -21.02 4.20 -134.94
CA GLU A 674 -20.33 4.89 -136.05
C GLU A 674 -18.79 4.68 -136.12
N PRO A 675 -18.24 4.02 -137.18
CA PRO A 675 -16.82 3.68 -137.26
C PRO A 675 -15.96 4.46 -138.30
N ARG A 676 -14.76 4.90 -137.85
CA ARG A 676 -13.57 5.37 -138.64
C ARG A 676 -13.62 6.83 -139.20
N PRO A 677 -12.49 7.40 -139.70
CA PRO A 677 -11.26 7.64 -138.95
C PRO A 677 -10.56 9.00 -139.24
N VAL A 678 -9.66 9.42 -138.33
CA VAL A 678 -8.37 10.12 -138.57
C VAL A 678 -8.35 11.45 -139.37
N GLU A 679 -7.74 12.46 -138.72
CA GLU A 679 -7.16 13.71 -139.27
C GLU A 679 -8.08 14.70 -140.01
N ASP A 680 -8.36 15.83 -139.35
CA ASP A 680 -7.98 17.13 -139.92
C ASP A 680 -7.66 18.17 -138.82
N SER A 681 -6.64 19.00 -139.03
CA SER A 681 -5.89 19.65 -137.93
C SER A 681 -6.42 21.04 -137.48
N SER A 682 -7.73 21.19 -137.29
CA SER A 682 -8.35 22.48 -136.89
C SER A 682 -9.03 22.50 -135.51
N ARG A 683 -9.29 21.34 -134.88
CA ARG A 683 -9.91 21.29 -133.54
C ARG A 683 -8.96 21.60 -132.37
N VAL A 684 -7.66 21.47 -132.57
CA VAL A 684 -6.66 21.58 -131.49
C VAL A 684 -6.64 22.97 -130.85
N GLU A 685 -7.05 24.03 -131.58
CA GLU A 685 -7.16 25.38 -131.00
C GLU A 685 -8.41 25.57 -130.12
N GLU A 686 -9.56 24.96 -130.47
CA GLU A 686 -10.75 24.95 -129.61
C GLU A 686 -10.57 24.00 -128.41
N GLU A 687 -9.88 22.87 -128.60
CA GLU A 687 -9.56 21.93 -127.52
C GLU A 687 -8.48 22.50 -126.57
N LEU A 688 -7.49 23.26 -127.06
CA LEU A 688 -6.61 24.04 -126.17
C LEU A 688 -7.36 25.21 -125.52
N ALA A 689 -8.31 25.86 -126.19
CA ALA A 689 -9.10 26.92 -125.58
C ALA A 689 -9.96 26.36 -124.43
N MET A 690 -10.62 25.22 -124.63
CA MET A 690 -11.34 24.53 -123.54
C MET A 690 -10.39 24.00 -122.47
N ALA A 691 -9.26 23.38 -122.79
CA ALA A 691 -8.31 22.89 -121.78
C ALA A 691 -7.64 24.03 -120.99
N LEU A 692 -7.43 25.21 -121.60
CA LEU A 692 -6.98 26.42 -120.91
C LEU A 692 -8.12 27.07 -120.11
N GLN A 693 -9.37 26.92 -120.52
CA GLN A 693 -10.53 27.37 -119.77
C GLN A 693 -10.85 26.42 -118.60
N GLU A 694 -10.61 25.12 -118.72
CA GLU A 694 -10.65 24.13 -117.64
C GLU A 694 -9.44 24.29 -116.71
N GLN A 695 -8.23 24.60 -117.19
CA GLN A 695 -7.12 25.00 -116.32
C GLN A 695 -7.42 26.32 -115.60
N ARG A 696 -8.12 27.28 -116.23
CA ARG A 696 -8.63 28.47 -115.55
C ARG A 696 -9.69 28.11 -114.53
N HIS A 697 -10.66 27.25 -114.85
CA HIS A 697 -11.69 26.82 -113.90
C HIS A 697 -11.11 26.03 -112.72
N LEU A 698 -10.08 25.21 -112.94
CA LEU A 698 -9.36 24.49 -111.90
C LEU A 698 -8.41 25.40 -111.09
N LEU A 699 -7.87 26.47 -111.70
CA LEU A 699 -7.14 27.51 -110.96
C LEU A 699 -8.10 28.41 -110.18
N GLU A 700 -9.25 28.77 -110.72
CA GLU A 700 -10.31 29.53 -110.03
C GLU A 700 -10.97 28.68 -108.93
N GLU A 701 -11.17 27.37 -109.12
CA GLU A 701 -11.58 26.44 -108.06
C GLU A 701 -10.50 26.25 -107.00
N ARG A 702 -9.22 26.29 -107.38
CA ARG A 702 -8.09 26.19 -106.43
C ARG A 702 -7.79 27.50 -105.72
N GLU A 703 -8.08 28.64 -106.35
CA GLU A 703 -8.11 29.97 -105.72
C GLU A 703 -9.35 30.10 -104.84
N VAL A 704 -10.52 29.59 -105.23
CA VAL A 704 -11.70 29.46 -104.36
C VAL A 704 -11.45 28.46 -103.24
N ALA A 705 -10.62 27.42 -103.43
CA ALA A 705 -10.19 26.52 -102.35
C ALA A 705 -9.15 27.18 -101.43
N LEU A 706 -8.25 28.01 -101.95
CA LEU A 706 -7.31 28.83 -101.16
C LEU A 706 -8.00 29.99 -100.45
N VAL A 707 -9.06 30.54 -101.03
CA VAL A 707 -9.95 31.53 -100.39
C VAL A 707 -10.86 30.83 -99.39
N LYS A 708 -11.34 29.60 -99.63
CA LYS A 708 -12.04 28.80 -98.60
C LYS A 708 -11.13 28.46 -97.44
N ALA A 709 -9.97 27.86 -97.69
CA ALA A 709 -8.94 27.61 -96.67
C ALA A 709 -8.46 28.92 -96.01
N GLY A 710 -8.46 30.03 -96.73
CA GLY A 710 -8.18 31.38 -96.20
C GLY A 710 -9.32 31.91 -95.32
N THR A 711 -10.58 31.66 -95.66
CA THR A 711 -11.75 31.98 -94.81
C THR A 711 -11.92 30.99 -93.66
N GLU A 712 -11.40 29.77 -93.78
CA GLU A 712 -11.29 28.77 -92.70
C GLU A 712 -10.16 29.14 -91.74
N ALA A 713 -9.02 29.63 -92.26
CA ALA A 713 -7.96 30.23 -91.47
C ALA A 713 -8.42 31.53 -90.78
N LEU A 714 -9.17 32.40 -91.48
CA LEU A 714 -9.80 33.59 -90.88
C LEU A 714 -10.96 33.22 -89.94
N LEU A 715 -11.63 32.07 -90.12
CA LEU A 715 -12.60 31.55 -89.15
C LEU A 715 -11.89 30.99 -87.91
N LEU A 716 -10.74 30.35 -88.06
CA LEU A 716 -9.87 29.94 -86.95
C LEU A 716 -9.26 31.17 -86.23
N GLU A 717 -8.89 32.23 -86.97
CA GLU A 717 -8.41 33.49 -86.39
C GLU A 717 -9.56 34.27 -85.70
N CYS A 718 -10.79 34.22 -86.24
CA CYS A 718 -11.99 34.69 -85.56
C CYS A 718 -12.36 33.82 -84.34
N GLN A 719 -12.15 32.49 -84.37
CA GLN A 719 -12.31 31.61 -83.21
C GLN A 719 -11.24 31.91 -82.15
N LEU A 720 -10.02 32.26 -82.54
CA LEU A 720 -8.99 32.79 -81.64
C LEU A 720 -9.33 34.21 -81.13
N GLN A 721 -10.17 34.99 -81.82
CA GLN A 721 -10.82 36.18 -81.24
C GLN A 721 -12.05 35.86 -80.35
N VAL A 722 -12.53 34.62 -80.37
CA VAL A 722 -13.48 34.05 -79.39
C VAL A 722 -12.73 33.42 -78.20
N ALA A 723 -11.39 33.35 -78.21
CA ALA A 723 -10.58 32.93 -77.05
C ALA A 723 -10.82 33.74 -75.75
N PRO A 724 -11.23 35.04 -75.75
CA PRO A 724 -11.70 35.71 -74.53
C PRO A 724 -12.99 35.12 -73.96
N GLN A 725 -13.81 34.50 -74.81
CA GLN A 725 -15.05 33.82 -74.46
C GLN A 725 -14.82 32.34 -74.13
N GLU A 726 -13.76 31.70 -74.66
CA GLU A 726 -13.23 30.45 -74.10
C GLU A 726 -12.49 30.67 -72.78
N LEU A 727 -11.88 31.84 -72.53
CA LEU A 727 -11.42 32.27 -71.21
C LEU A 727 -12.59 32.55 -70.27
N ALA A 728 -13.72 33.09 -70.76
CA ALA A 728 -14.97 33.11 -69.99
C ALA A 728 -15.55 31.69 -69.77
N GLY A 729 -15.33 30.77 -70.72
CA GLY A 729 -15.61 29.34 -70.60
C GLY A 729 -14.74 28.66 -69.55
N MET A 730 -13.45 29.01 -69.49
CA MET A 730 -12.51 28.56 -68.47
C MET A 730 -12.83 29.18 -67.11
N HIS A 731 -13.22 30.45 -67.03
CA HIS A 731 -13.67 31.07 -65.78
C HIS A 731 -15.02 30.55 -65.29
N THR A 732 -15.93 30.14 -66.19
CA THR A 732 -17.17 29.44 -65.81
C THR A 732 -16.93 27.96 -65.47
N ALA A 733 -15.94 27.31 -66.10
CA ALA A 733 -15.44 25.99 -65.71
C ALA A 733 -14.65 26.02 -64.39
N GLU A 734 -13.93 27.11 -64.08
CA GLU A 734 -13.34 27.39 -62.77
C GLU A 734 -14.45 27.68 -61.76
N MET A 735 -15.50 28.43 -62.12
CA MET A 735 -16.68 28.62 -61.25
C MET A 735 -17.51 27.32 -61.09
N GLN A 736 -17.31 26.31 -61.94
CA GLN A 736 -17.81 24.93 -61.78
C GLN A 736 -16.81 23.98 -61.11
N ARG A 737 -15.51 24.28 -61.08
CA ARG A 737 -14.52 23.63 -60.22
C ARG A 737 -14.55 24.19 -58.80
N GLN A 738 -14.92 25.45 -58.60
CA GLN A 738 -15.11 26.05 -57.28
C GLN A 738 -16.03 25.23 -56.36
N PRO A 739 -17.20 24.71 -56.77
CA PRO A 739 -17.96 23.79 -55.92
C PRO A 739 -17.27 22.43 -55.71
N ALA A 740 -16.39 21.97 -56.59
CA ALA A 740 -15.59 20.74 -56.39
C ALA A 740 -14.41 20.96 -55.43
N GLU A 741 -13.72 22.10 -55.53
CA GLU A 741 -12.67 22.54 -54.59
C GLU A 741 -13.27 22.93 -53.24
N GLN A 742 -14.46 23.53 -53.20
CA GLN A 742 -15.23 23.78 -51.98
C GLN A 742 -15.78 22.48 -51.39
N ALA A 743 -16.17 21.48 -52.21
CA ALA A 743 -16.50 20.15 -51.71
C ALA A 743 -15.26 19.45 -51.13
N GLY A 744 -14.12 19.48 -51.81
CA GLY A 744 -12.84 18.97 -51.29
C GLY A 744 -12.39 19.69 -50.01
N ALA A 745 -12.51 21.02 -49.95
CA ALA A 745 -12.21 21.81 -48.75
C ALA A 745 -13.25 21.61 -47.63
N ALA A 746 -14.51 21.32 -47.96
CA ALA A 746 -15.54 20.94 -46.99
C ALA A 746 -15.33 19.52 -46.46
N GLN A 747 -14.87 18.59 -47.29
CA GLN A 747 -14.52 17.23 -46.93
C GLN A 747 -13.22 17.19 -46.08
N LEU A 748 -12.22 18.01 -46.42
CA LEU A 748 -11.05 18.26 -45.57
C LEU A 748 -11.42 18.92 -44.24
N LYS A 749 -12.34 19.90 -44.25
CA LYS A 749 -12.89 20.46 -42.99
C LYS A 749 -13.65 19.39 -42.19
N ALA A 750 -14.45 18.54 -42.84
CA ALA A 750 -15.16 17.45 -42.17
C ALA A 750 -14.19 16.44 -41.55
N HIS A 751 -13.14 16.03 -42.27
CA HIS A 751 -12.09 15.17 -41.71
C HIS A 751 -11.30 15.84 -40.60
N MET A 752 -10.95 17.13 -40.71
CA MET A 752 -10.31 17.86 -39.59
C MET A 752 -11.25 18.03 -38.39
N SER A 753 -12.57 18.10 -38.60
CA SER A 753 -13.55 18.11 -37.52
C SER A 753 -13.72 16.73 -36.88
N SER A 754 -13.73 15.65 -37.68
CA SER A 754 -13.74 14.25 -37.19
C SER A 754 -12.48 13.96 -36.38
N LEU A 755 -11.29 14.24 -36.94
CA LEU A 755 -10.02 14.06 -36.24
C LEU A 755 -9.89 14.96 -35.00
N ARG A 756 -10.49 16.15 -34.98
CA ARG A 756 -10.62 16.94 -33.74
C ARG A 756 -11.50 16.26 -32.72
N HIS A 757 -12.67 15.77 -33.14
CA HIS A 757 -13.61 15.09 -32.26
C HIS A 757 -12.99 13.82 -31.67
N GLU A 758 -12.37 12.97 -32.50
CA GLU A 758 -11.62 11.77 -32.11
C GLU A 758 -10.45 12.10 -31.17
N LEU A 759 -9.74 13.22 -31.39
CA LEU A 759 -8.69 13.71 -30.47
C LEU A 759 -9.25 14.26 -29.15
N GLU A 760 -10.42 14.90 -29.18
CA GLU A 760 -11.11 15.43 -28.00
C GLU A 760 -11.73 14.30 -27.16
N GLU A 761 -12.31 13.27 -27.79
CA GLU A 761 -12.71 12.00 -27.16
C GLU A 761 -11.51 11.26 -26.57
N SER A 762 -10.41 11.14 -27.32
CA SER A 762 -9.16 10.56 -26.82
C SER A 762 -8.60 11.32 -25.61
N ARG A 763 -8.79 12.65 -25.58
CA ARG A 763 -8.43 13.51 -24.44
C ARG A 763 -9.34 13.24 -23.24
N ALA A 764 -10.65 13.22 -23.45
CA ALA A 764 -11.64 12.94 -22.40
C ALA A 764 -11.43 11.54 -21.80
N ALA A 765 -11.12 10.54 -22.62
CA ALA A 765 -10.77 9.18 -22.15
C ALA A 765 -9.46 9.16 -21.34
N LEU A 766 -8.45 9.94 -21.75
CA LEU A 766 -7.21 10.10 -20.98
C LEU A 766 -7.39 10.88 -19.68
N GLU A 767 -8.32 11.83 -19.63
CA GLU A 767 -8.69 12.59 -18.43
C GLU A 767 -9.52 11.74 -17.47
N GLN A 768 -10.49 10.95 -17.95
CA GLN A 768 -11.17 9.93 -17.14
C GLN A 768 -10.21 8.87 -16.60
N LEU A 769 -9.22 8.43 -17.38
CA LEU A 769 -8.17 7.52 -16.90
C LEU A 769 -7.21 8.16 -15.89
N HIS A 770 -7.02 9.49 -15.92
CA HIS A 770 -6.30 10.20 -14.86
C HIS A 770 -7.16 10.39 -13.61
N GLN A 771 -8.45 10.67 -13.75
CA GLN A 771 -9.40 10.77 -12.64
C GLN A 771 -9.54 9.43 -11.90
N ARG A 772 -9.77 8.32 -12.63
CA ARG A 772 -9.80 6.97 -12.04
C ARG A 772 -8.50 6.65 -11.31
N ARG A 773 -7.34 6.86 -11.94
CA ARG A 773 -6.04 6.61 -11.31
C ARG A 773 -5.76 7.54 -10.13
N GLY A 774 -6.32 8.75 -10.14
CA GLY A 774 -6.34 9.66 -8.99
C GLY A 774 -7.14 9.09 -7.83
N GLY A 775 -8.35 8.60 -8.09
CA GLY A 775 -9.19 7.88 -7.12
C GLY A 775 -8.49 6.63 -6.57
N GLU A 776 -8.02 5.74 -7.44
CA GLU A 776 -7.27 4.52 -7.08
C GLU A 776 -6.02 4.83 -6.22
N ASN A 777 -5.28 5.89 -6.55
CA ASN A 777 -4.14 6.35 -5.75
C ASN A 777 -4.57 6.92 -4.38
N GLN A 778 -5.69 7.65 -4.33
CA GLN A 778 -6.22 8.20 -3.08
C GLN A 778 -6.81 7.10 -2.18
N GLU A 779 -7.49 6.11 -2.74
CA GLU A 779 -7.94 4.90 -2.04
C GLU A 779 -6.75 4.11 -1.51
N GLY A 780 -5.69 3.94 -2.31
CA GLY A 780 -4.42 3.36 -1.87
C GLY A 780 -3.76 4.14 -0.72
N ALA A 781 -3.76 5.47 -0.78
CA ALA A 781 -3.26 6.33 0.29
C ALA A 781 -4.13 6.25 1.57
N ASN A 782 -5.46 6.11 1.42
CA ASN A 782 -6.39 5.92 2.52
C ASN A 782 -6.17 4.55 3.20
N LEU A 783 -6.03 3.46 2.42
CA LEU A 783 -5.67 2.14 2.95
C LEU A 783 -4.32 2.15 3.65
N LEU A 784 -3.29 2.77 3.07
CA LEU A 784 -1.97 2.90 3.70
C LEU A 784 -2.01 3.72 4.99
N SER A 785 -2.94 4.68 5.11
CA SER A 785 -3.17 5.45 6.33
C SER A 785 -3.87 4.64 7.42
N MET A 786 -4.89 3.83 7.06
CA MET A 786 -5.52 2.88 7.99
C MET A 786 -4.51 1.83 8.48
N LEU A 787 -3.81 1.14 7.56
CA LEU A 787 -2.82 0.12 7.92
C LEU A 787 -1.67 0.68 8.79
N ARG A 788 -1.32 1.96 8.62
CA ARG A 788 -0.36 2.66 9.48
C ARG A 788 -0.96 2.99 10.85
N ALA A 789 -2.23 3.39 10.92
CA ALA A 789 -2.94 3.60 12.19
C ALA A 789 -3.08 2.28 12.98
N ASP A 790 -3.46 1.19 12.31
CA ASP A 790 -3.59 -0.15 12.91
C ASP A 790 -2.24 -0.68 13.42
N ALA A 791 -1.17 -0.53 12.62
CA ALA A 791 0.19 -0.89 13.02
C ALA A 791 0.66 -0.07 14.24
N ASN A 792 0.34 1.23 14.27
CA ASN A 792 0.63 2.10 15.41
C ASN A 792 -0.20 1.70 16.65
N SER A 793 -1.49 1.39 16.51
CA SER A 793 -2.35 0.92 17.60
C SER A 793 -1.80 -0.37 18.19
N SER A 794 -1.53 -1.38 17.36
CA SER A 794 -0.94 -2.64 17.81
C SER A 794 0.45 -2.44 18.46
N GLN A 795 1.25 -1.46 18.03
CA GLN A 795 2.51 -1.13 18.71
C GLN A 795 2.28 -0.45 20.07
N CYS A 796 1.29 0.43 20.19
CA CYS A 796 0.92 1.08 21.45
C CYS A 796 0.30 0.08 22.45
N GLU A 797 -0.56 -0.82 21.99
CA GLU A 797 -1.11 -1.93 22.77
C GLU A 797 -0.01 -2.87 23.27
N ARG A 798 0.96 -3.25 22.42
CA ARG A 798 2.12 -4.05 22.82
C ARG A 798 2.96 -3.35 23.89
N LYS A 799 3.21 -2.04 23.75
CA LYS A 799 3.92 -1.24 24.77
C LYS A 799 3.14 -1.21 26.09
N ALA A 800 1.84 -0.92 26.04
CA ALA A 800 0.97 -0.89 27.22
C ALA A 800 0.91 -2.26 27.93
N LEU A 801 0.90 -3.36 27.17
CA LEU A 801 0.91 -4.73 27.71
C LEU A 801 2.29 -5.09 28.30
N GLN A 802 3.40 -4.67 27.68
CA GLN A 802 4.75 -4.79 28.24
C GLN A 802 4.91 -3.99 29.55
N ASP A 803 4.38 -2.77 29.63
CA ASP A 803 4.40 -1.95 30.85
C ASP A 803 3.44 -2.49 31.93
N ALA A 804 2.32 -3.11 31.55
CA ALA A 804 1.45 -3.82 32.49
C ALA A 804 2.13 -5.06 33.08
N LEU A 805 2.81 -5.87 32.25
CA LEU A 805 3.63 -6.99 32.71
C LEU A 805 4.77 -6.52 33.62
N ARG A 806 5.44 -5.41 33.29
CA ARG A 806 6.47 -4.79 34.13
C ARG A 806 5.96 -4.39 35.51
N ARG A 807 4.76 -3.80 35.59
CA ARG A 807 4.12 -3.44 36.87
C ARG A 807 3.74 -4.69 37.68
N LEU A 808 3.18 -5.71 37.04
CA LEU A 808 2.83 -6.98 37.69
C LEU A 808 4.07 -7.70 38.24
N LEU A 809 5.16 -7.79 37.47
CA LEU A 809 6.42 -8.38 37.92
C LEU A 809 7.04 -7.60 39.09
N GLY A 810 6.97 -6.27 39.07
CA GLY A 810 7.37 -5.43 40.21
C GLY A 810 6.59 -5.76 41.47
N LEU A 811 5.25 -5.83 41.39
CA LEU A 811 4.37 -6.21 42.50
C LEU A 811 4.64 -7.64 43.00
N PHE A 812 4.96 -8.59 42.12
CA PHE A 812 5.40 -9.94 42.53
C PHE A 812 6.74 -9.90 43.28
N GLY A 813 7.72 -9.12 42.83
CA GLY A 813 9.00 -8.91 43.52
C GLY A 813 8.83 -8.26 44.90
N GLU A 814 7.96 -7.27 45.02
CA GLU A 814 7.58 -6.66 46.30
C GLU A 814 6.86 -7.65 47.23
N THR A 815 5.96 -8.46 46.68
CA THR A 815 5.26 -9.53 47.43
C THR A 815 6.24 -10.59 47.95
N LEU A 816 7.25 -10.96 47.15
CA LEU A 816 8.33 -11.85 47.59
C LEU A 816 9.16 -11.23 48.72
N LYS A 817 9.57 -9.96 48.59
CA LYS A 817 10.28 -9.21 49.66
C LYS A 817 9.47 -9.12 50.95
N ALA A 818 8.15 -8.89 50.84
CA ALA A 818 7.24 -8.91 51.98
C ALA A 818 7.15 -10.32 52.62
N THR A 819 7.04 -11.37 51.81
CA THR A 819 7.04 -12.78 52.24
C THR A 819 8.32 -13.15 53.00
N ILE A 820 9.48 -12.75 52.49
CA ILE A 820 10.79 -12.97 53.11
C ILE A 820 10.90 -12.23 54.45
N THR A 821 10.58 -10.93 54.47
CA THR A 821 10.67 -10.13 55.71
C THR A 821 9.66 -10.58 56.78
N LEU A 822 8.50 -11.11 56.38
CA LEU A 822 7.56 -11.77 57.28
C LEU A 822 8.15 -13.05 57.89
N LYS A 823 8.76 -13.92 57.08
CA LYS A 823 9.48 -15.12 57.54
C LYS A 823 10.57 -14.75 58.56
N SER A 824 11.41 -13.76 58.26
CA SER A 824 12.47 -13.32 59.17
C SER A 824 11.93 -12.81 60.50
N ARG A 825 10.87 -11.99 60.49
CA ARG A 825 10.21 -11.49 61.72
C ARG A 825 9.52 -12.59 62.53
N ILE A 826 9.02 -13.63 61.88
CA ILE A 826 8.49 -14.82 62.56
C ILE A 826 9.65 -15.59 63.21
N ALA A 827 10.70 -15.92 62.47
CA ALA A 827 11.88 -16.62 63.00
C ALA A 827 12.53 -15.88 64.19
N GLU A 828 12.64 -14.55 64.10
CA GLU A 828 13.11 -13.67 65.19
C GLU A 828 12.21 -13.77 66.44
N ARG A 829 10.88 -13.75 66.28
CA ARG A 829 9.91 -13.89 67.39
C ARG A 829 9.81 -15.31 67.95
N VAL A 830 10.10 -16.32 67.14
CA VAL A 830 10.23 -17.73 67.54
C VAL A 830 11.59 -18.02 68.18
N GLY A 831 12.56 -17.11 68.07
CA GLY A 831 13.86 -17.20 68.73
C GLY A 831 14.81 -18.23 68.10
N LEU A 832 14.57 -18.63 66.84
CA LEU A 832 15.34 -19.67 66.15
C LEU A 832 15.89 -19.18 64.82
N TYR A 833 17.21 -19.25 64.66
CA TYR A 833 17.86 -19.21 63.35
C TYR A 833 17.50 -20.47 62.57
N LEU A 834 16.52 -20.37 61.67
CA LEU A 834 16.17 -21.39 60.68
C LEU A 834 17.17 -21.36 59.52
N GLY A 835 18.41 -21.80 59.81
CA GLY A 835 19.31 -22.36 58.80
C GLY A 835 18.86 -23.77 58.39
N ASP A 836 19.44 -24.31 57.33
CA ASP A 836 18.86 -25.43 56.58
C ASP A 836 18.67 -26.73 57.36
N VAL A 837 17.56 -27.39 57.03
CA VAL A 837 17.37 -28.83 57.28
C VAL A 837 17.96 -29.57 56.08
N ASP A 838 19.27 -29.82 56.09
CA ASP A 838 19.87 -30.83 55.19
C ASP A 838 21.26 -31.38 55.62
N THR A 839 21.46 -31.73 56.91
CA THR A 839 22.54 -32.66 57.30
C THR A 839 22.14 -33.71 58.35
N VAL A 840 21.93 -34.94 57.87
CA VAL A 840 22.38 -36.22 58.47
C VAL A 840 21.65 -36.81 59.72
N ASP A 841 20.97 -37.93 59.43
CA ASP A 841 20.73 -39.18 60.23
C ASP A 841 19.52 -39.39 61.17
N SER A 842 18.55 -40.14 60.63
CA SER A 842 18.10 -41.46 61.12
C SER A 842 17.71 -41.67 62.61
N ARG A 843 16.40 -41.58 62.91
CA ARG A 843 15.57 -42.78 63.23
C ARG A 843 14.07 -42.49 63.48
N GLN A 844 13.26 -43.50 63.14
CA GLN A 844 11.85 -43.74 63.50
C GLN A 844 10.77 -42.78 62.92
N ALA A 845 9.83 -43.39 62.20
CA ALA A 845 8.57 -42.82 61.73
C ALA A 845 7.39 -43.36 62.61
N PRO A 846 6.10 -42.95 62.47
CA PRO A 846 5.35 -43.08 61.21
C PRO A 846 4.35 -41.95 60.84
N SER A 847 4.38 -41.60 59.54
CA SER A 847 3.26 -41.29 58.63
C SER A 847 1.84 -41.02 59.17
N ALA A 848 1.27 -39.87 58.77
CA ALA A 848 -0.15 -39.69 58.46
C ALA A 848 -0.28 -38.77 57.22
N ALA A 849 -1.25 -39.03 56.34
CA ALA A 849 -1.28 -38.53 54.95
C ALA A 849 -2.09 -37.24 54.73
N LEU A 850 -1.81 -36.54 53.60
CA LEU A 850 -2.72 -35.77 52.71
C LEU A 850 -1.82 -35.18 51.58
N THR A 851 -1.65 -35.71 50.36
CA THR A 851 -2.54 -36.11 49.24
C THR A 851 -3.22 -34.97 48.46
N LEU A 852 -2.47 -34.36 47.53
CA LEU A 852 -2.84 -33.96 46.15
C LEU A 852 -1.48 -33.68 45.45
N ASP A 853 -1.05 -34.35 44.37
CA ASP A 853 -1.64 -34.47 43.02
C ASP A 853 -1.71 -33.09 42.34
N GLU A 854 -1.14 -32.81 41.17
CA GLU A 854 -0.93 -33.70 40.00
C GLU A 854 0.50 -33.77 39.43
N THR A 855 0.72 -34.75 38.56
CA THR A 855 1.89 -34.94 37.68
C THR A 855 2.15 -33.77 36.73
N TRP A 856 3.44 -33.45 36.50
CA TRP A 856 4.08 -33.60 35.18
C TRP A 856 5.59 -33.83 35.37
N SER A 857 6.18 -34.79 34.64
CA SER A 857 7.62 -35.02 34.60
C SER A 857 8.04 -35.64 33.28
N ASP A 858 9.31 -35.39 32.94
CA ASP A 858 10.13 -35.98 31.89
C ASP A 858 10.02 -35.40 30.47
N MET A 859 11.14 -34.83 30.00
CA MET A 859 11.75 -35.11 28.69
C MET A 859 13.18 -34.53 28.64
N GLY A 860 14.17 -35.31 29.07
CA GLY A 860 15.56 -35.27 28.58
C GLY A 860 16.42 -34.01 28.76
N LEU A 861 17.41 -34.09 29.68
CA LEU A 861 18.63 -33.26 29.63
C LEU A 861 19.49 -33.63 28.40
N PRO A 862 20.42 -32.75 27.94
CA PRO A 862 21.79 -32.95 28.41
C PRO A 862 22.57 -31.65 28.72
N ASP A 863 23.60 -31.84 29.56
CA ASP A 863 24.66 -30.94 30.02
C ASP A 863 24.90 -29.61 29.26
N LEU A 864 24.93 -28.53 30.05
CA LEU A 864 25.89 -27.45 29.86
C LEU A 864 26.57 -27.13 31.20
N ASP A 865 27.82 -27.56 31.32
CA ASP A 865 28.65 -27.38 32.52
C ASP A 865 28.84 -25.89 32.85
N ARG A 866 28.37 -25.48 34.04
CA ARG A 866 28.77 -24.22 34.65
C ARG A 866 28.74 -24.31 36.18
N THR A 867 29.92 -24.51 36.75
CA THR A 867 30.21 -24.55 38.19
C THR A 867 29.44 -23.50 39.01
N LEU A 868 28.61 -23.98 39.93
CA LEU A 868 27.83 -23.17 40.88
C LEU A 868 28.72 -22.81 42.09
N PRO A 869 28.95 -21.51 42.41
CA PRO A 869 29.68 -21.11 43.61
C PRO A 869 28.80 -21.26 44.86
N GLU A 870 29.29 -21.98 45.85
CA GLU A 870 28.63 -22.22 47.13
C GLU A 870 28.80 -21.04 48.11
N CYS A 871 27.90 -20.93 49.10
CA CYS A 871 28.04 -20.13 50.34
C CYS A 871 28.15 -18.59 50.26
N ALA A 872 27.01 -17.89 50.10
CA ALA A 872 26.86 -16.47 50.47
C ALA A 872 25.42 -16.07 50.91
N GLU A 873 24.69 -16.96 51.59
CA GLU A 873 23.23 -16.88 51.78
C GLU A 873 22.73 -15.90 52.86
N THR A 874 23.18 -14.65 52.78
CA THR A 874 22.46 -13.49 53.34
C THR A 874 22.27 -12.34 52.34
N SER A 875 22.93 -12.38 51.16
CA SER A 875 22.75 -11.41 50.07
C SER A 875 21.80 -11.89 48.97
N SER A 876 21.93 -13.17 48.57
CA SER A 876 21.26 -13.79 47.42
C SER A 876 19.73 -13.66 47.41
N VAL A 877 19.10 -13.57 48.58
CA VAL A 877 17.64 -13.51 48.72
C VAL A 877 17.05 -12.18 48.22
N ALA A 878 17.83 -11.08 48.27
CA ALA A 878 17.43 -9.82 47.63
C ALA A 878 17.66 -9.86 46.10
N GLU A 879 18.74 -10.50 45.68
CA GLU A 879 19.14 -10.65 44.27
C GLU A 879 18.12 -11.46 43.47
N ILE A 880 17.52 -12.52 44.05
CA ILE A 880 16.42 -13.29 43.41
C ILE A 880 15.26 -12.38 42.98
N SER A 881 14.89 -11.38 43.80
CA SER A 881 13.83 -10.42 43.44
C SER A 881 14.22 -9.45 42.32
N SER A 882 15.51 -9.17 42.10
CA SER A 882 15.98 -8.38 40.96
C SER A 882 16.05 -9.28 39.72
N HIS A 883 16.64 -10.46 39.86
CA HIS A 883 16.80 -11.46 38.81
C HIS A 883 15.46 -11.86 38.17
N ILE A 884 14.39 -12.09 38.95
CA ILE A 884 13.05 -12.39 38.40
C ILE A 884 12.52 -11.22 37.54
N CYS A 885 12.74 -9.98 37.99
CA CYS A 885 12.33 -8.79 37.25
C CYS A 885 13.18 -8.56 35.99
N GLU A 886 14.45 -8.94 36.00
CA GLU A 886 15.41 -8.69 34.92
C GLU A 886 15.41 -9.79 33.86
N SER A 887 15.41 -11.08 34.24
CA SER A 887 15.48 -12.19 33.29
C SER A 887 14.23 -12.32 32.42
N PHE A 888 13.04 -12.02 32.96
CA PHE A 888 11.78 -12.08 32.23
C PHE A 888 11.73 -11.12 31.03
N PHE A 889 12.46 -9.99 31.06
CA PHE A 889 12.56 -9.08 29.91
C PHE A 889 13.53 -9.55 28.83
N MET A 890 14.43 -10.49 29.15
CA MET A 890 15.49 -10.96 28.25
C MET A 890 15.15 -12.31 27.60
N SER A 891 14.41 -13.18 28.29
CA SER A 891 13.90 -14.45 27.75
C SER A 891 12.63 -14.92 28.50
N PRO A 892 11.44 -14.95 27.87
CA PRO A 892 10.24 -15.50 28.51
C PRO A 892 10.31 -17.02 28.74
N GLU A 893 11.18 -17.74 28.02
CA GLU A 893 11.37 -19.19 28.17
C GLU A 893 12.08 -19.57 29.48
N SER A 894 12.89 -18.68 30.08
CA SER A 894 13.63 -18.96 31.34
C SER A 894 12.77 -18.85 32.62
N THR A 895 11.44 -18.83 32.47
CA THR A 895 10.48 -18.63 33.57
C THR A 895 10.42 -19.82 34.53
N LEU A 896 10.65 -21.04 34.05
CA LEU A 896 10.62 -22.28 34.84
C LEU A 896 11.75 -22.33 35.89
N GLU A 897 12.91 -21.73 35.62
CA GLU A 897 14.07 -21.74 36.52
C GLU A 897 13.79 -20.95 37.82
N CYS A 898 13.02 -19.87 37.72
CA CYS A 898 12.66 -19.01 38.84
C CYS A 898 11.58 -19.62 39.76
N GLU A 899 10.81 -20.61 39.27
CA GLU A 899 9.68 -21.17 40.01
C GLU A 899 10.11 -21.95 41.27
N GLN A 900 11.23 -22.69 41.19
CA GLN A 900 11.73 -23.52 42.29
C GLN A 900 12.26 -22.71 43.49
N PRO A 901 13.04 -21.62 43.31
CA PRO A 901 13.35 -20.68 44.38
C PRO A 901 12.10 -20.04 45.01
N ILE A 902 11.13 -19.61 44.19
CA ILE A 902 9.87 -19.01 44.67
C ILE A 902 9.08 -19.99 45.55
N ARG A 903 8.89 -21.24 45.09
CA ARG A 903 8.20 -22.28 45.87
C ARG A 903 8.89 -22.54 47.21
N ARG A 904 10.23 -22.63 47.24
CA ARG A 904 11.03 -22.78 48.48
C ARG A 904 10.83 -21.62 49.45
N ILE A 905 10.79 -20.37 48.97
CA ILE A 905 10.53 -19.20 49.82
C ILE A 905 9.17 -19.32 50.52
N TYR A 906 8.09 -19.56 49.78
CA TYR A 906 6.75 -19.69 50.35
C TYR A 906 6.58 -20.92 51.26
N GLN A 907 7.15 -22.07 50.91
CA GLN A 907 7.19 -23.26 51.77
C GLN A 907 7.90 -22.97 53.09
N SER A 908 9.02 -22.25 53.05
CA SER A 908 9.79 -21.90 54.25
C SER A 908 9.16 -20.79 55.10
N LEU A 909 8.23 -20.00 54.55
CA LEU A 909 7.32 -19.16 55.34
C LEU A 909 6.23 -20.00 56.00
N GLY A 910 5.62 -20.94 55.28
CA GLY A 910 4.61 -21.87 55.81
C GLY A 910 5.11 -22.57 57.08
N LEU A 911 6.26 -23.25 56.98
CA LEU A 911 6.90 -23.92 58.12
C LEU A 911 7.23 -22.99 59.30
N ALA A 912 7.46 -21.70 59.06
CA ALA A 912 7.69 -20.72 60.11
C ALA A 912 6.36 -20.29 60.80
N VAL A 913 5.28 -20.14 60.01
CA VAL A 913 3.93 -19.89 60.52
C VAL A 913 3.41 -21.08 61.32
N ASP A 914 3.57 -22.31 60.79
CA ASP A 914 3.12 -23.55 61.43
C ASP A 914 3.78 -23.71 62.81
N ARG A 915 5.10 -23.51 62.93
CA ARG A 915 5.80 -23.53 64.23
C ARG A 915 5.35 -22.42 65.19
N LEU A 916 4.99 -21.24 64.69
CA LEU A 916 4.43 -20.17 65.52
C LEU A 916 3.03 -20.54 66.04
N LEU A 917 2.24 -21.28 65.26
CA LEU A 917 0.95 -21.84 65.68
C LEU A 917 1.13 -23.00 66.67
N GLU A 918 2.10 -23.89 66.47
CA GLU A 918 2.47 -24.95 67.42
C GLU A 918 2.84 -24.36 68.79
N MET A 919 3.74 -23.37 68.84
CA MET A 919 4.09 -22.70 70.11
C MET A 919 2.90 -22.00 70.76
N ALA A 920 1.98 -21.41 69.98
CA ALA A 920 0.77 -20.80 70.51
C ALA A 920 -0.17 -21.84 71.14
N LEU A 921 -0.31 -23.02 70.50
CA LEU A 921 -1.08 -24.15 71.03
C LEU A 921 -0.43 -24.73 72.30
N ASP A 922 0.89 -24.94 72.30
CA ASP A 922 1.65 -25.37 73.48
C ASP A 922 1.51 -24.38 74.64
N SER A 923 1.59 -23.07 74.37
CA SER A 923 1.34 -22.03 75.38
C SER A 923 -0.08 -22.11 75.96
N THR A 924 -1.09 -22.49 75.18
CA THR A 924 -2.46 -22.69 75.68
C THR A 924 -2.70 -24.02 76.41
N THR A 925 -1.79 -24.99 76.29
CA THR A 925 -1.89 -26.28 77.02
C THR A 925 -1.05 -26.35 78.28
N GLN A 926 -0.03 -25.49 78.44
CA GLN A 926 0.72 -25.37 79.70
C GLN A 926 -0.11 -24.71 80.84
N ASP A 927 -1.08 -23.85 80.51
CA ASP A 927 -1.88 -23.08 81.48
C ASP A 927 -3.08 -23.85 82.10
N SER A 928 -2.88 -25.10 82.55
CA SER A 928 -3.75 -25.77 83.54
C SER A 928 -3.20 -27.11 84.08
N PRO A 929 -3.43 -27.47 85.37
CA PRO A 929 -3.67 -26.59 86.53
C PRO A 929 -2.98 -27.05 87.84
N ALA A 930 -2.37 -26.13 88.62
CA ALA A 930 -1.96 -26.42 90.01
C ALA A 930 -1.84 -25.20 90.96
N LEU A 931 -2.83 -25.05 91.84
CA LEU A 931 -2.73 -24.54 93.24
C LEU A 931 -2.15 -23.12 93.56
N CYS A 932 -3.09 -22.26 93.96
CA CYS A 932 -3.07 -21.45 95.20
C CYS A 932 -2.36 -20.07 95.24
N PRO A 933 -2.75 -19.16 96.18
CA PRO A 933 -3.23 -17.85 95.71
C PRO A 933 -2.74 -16.59 96.46
N CYS A 934 -2.56 -15.52 95.69
CA CYS A 934 -2.73 -14.09 96.03
C CYS A 934 -2.85 -13.34 94.68
N GLY A 935 -3.43 -12.15 94.55
CA GLY A 935 -4.07 -11.29 95.54
C GLY A 935 -4.07 -9.84 95.02
N GLU A 936 -5.22 -9.17 95.08
CA GLU A 936 -5.45 -7.75 94.75
C GLU A 936 -5.34 -7.33 93.27
N LEU A 937 -6.50 -7.04 92.68
CA LEU A 937 -6.61 -6.37 91.38
C LEU A 937 -6.22 -4.89 91.50
N SER A 938 -5.50 -4.35 90.51
CA SER A 938 -5.51 -2.92 90.25
C SER A 938 -6.44 -2.61 89.08
N GLN A 939 -7.41 -1.72 89.29
CA GLN A 939 -8.34 -1.26 88.27
C GLN A 939 -7.81 0.03 87.65
N HIS A 940 -7.86 0.17 86.33
CA HIS A 940 -8.42 1.39 85.73
C HIS A 940 -8.85 1.20 84.27
N THR A 941 -10.12 1.51 84.04
CA THR A 941 -10.79 1.98 82.81
C THR A 941 -9.84 2.57 81.76
N ILE A 942 -9.87 2.18 80.47
CA ILE A 942 -11.01 2.09 79.53
C ILE A 942 -11.88 3.36 79.55
N HIS A 943 -11.60 4.30 78.64
CA HIS A 943 -12.61 5.22 78.13
C HIS A 943 -12.47 5.44 76.62
N ARG A 944 -13.61 5.36 75.94
CA ARG A 944 -13.83 5.49 74.49
C ARG A 944 -13.29 6.77 73.86
N SER A 945 -12.93 6.68 72.57
CA SER A 945 -13.53 7.48 71.48
C SER A 945 -13.38 6.74 70.14
N PRO A 946 -14.45 6.52 69.34
CA PRO A 946 -14.36 5.81 68.06
C PRO A 946 -14.90 6.63 66.88
N GLU A 947 -14.04 7.43 66.24
CA GLU A 947 -14.31 8.12 64.96
C GLU A 947 -13.06 8.02 64.05
N LEU A 948 -13.19 8.35 62.77
CA LEU A 948 -12.14 8.23 61.73
C LEU A 948 -11.78 6.79 61.30
N PHE A 949 -12.76 6.02 60.85
CA PHE A 949 -12.55 4.93 59.89
C PHE A 949 -13.62 5.05 58.79
N GLY A 950 -13.31 5.81 57.72
CA GLY A 950 -14.35 6.15 56.75
C GLY A 950 -13.96 6.97 55.52
N GLU A 951 -12.69 7.29 55.24
CA GLU A 951 -12.34 8.07 54.05
C GLU A 951 -10.90 7.88 53.53
N GLU A 952 -10.49 6.64 53.17
CA GLU A 952 -9.23 6.45 52.42
C GLU A 952 -9.22 5.15 51.57
N LEU A 953 -10.10 5.07 50.57
CA LEU A 953 -10.10 3.97 49.59
C LEU A 953 -10.55 4.41 48.17
N LYS A 954 -10.15 5.62 47.75
CA LYS A 954 -10.36 6.17 46.40
C LYS A 954 -9.21 7.08 45.93
N ARG A 955 -7.99 6.56 45.83
CA ARG A 955 -6.92 7.02 44.91
C ARG A 955 -5.66 6.16 44.98
N CYS A 956 -5.66 5.07 44.20
CA CYS A 956 -4.58 4.58 43.33
C CYS A 956 -5.19 3.47 42.47
#